data_AF-N8RB19-F1
#
_entry.id   AF-N8RB19-F1
#
_cell.length_a   1.000
_cell.length_b   1.000
_cell.length_c   1.000
_cell.angle_alpha   90.00
_cell.angle_beta   90.00
_cell.angle_gamma   90.00
#
_symmetry.space_group_name_H-M   'P 1'
#
loop_
_entity.id
_entity.type
_entity.pdbx_description
1 polymer ?
#
loop_
_entity_poly.entity_id
_entity_poly.type
_entity_poly.pdbx_seq_one_letter_code
_entity_poly.pdbx_strand_id
1 'polypeptide(L)'
;MMQNNKKSPLPLFRLTALAMSLCAAQGSVYAMQALDEQDMRAVEGQDGIMLDTAYDSINIDRLYWEDKVGMVDGSDTALRAYADGVSITGNNLGTTYKVNAGSDAATGKAGVDLSIVSRYGTISAKEFKICDGAGNNCGDSPGGLTVQSPENAVLHFITKDGLFSPTSLSSAEISLKRVNIFLSQMEDSNLPLSTKINQLILKDFNFNFKGEGYMYVDAAKGLILETGTNGYVDLNRVCILDATACAASGLVLDSSNSKPGLNIDFVIKKDTGNTYDATTGTKGLIRVGASGNLKNASLTFRGTDGRSGSGNAMLGKAFAAGNATTTADTGSANIMGSTGLAMRMKADFTNTGANPTTLELAHGGSNAYGLKFSNFTPLITTYNGSGQENTGAGYFDSGNVYVNLANTKRMALPQNAVLNAAPFLTAKLTKPDDYQLLVSKAATDTTTPNPNAVIVAVRDAEFQAISRKTSFIASSDLAQPNNAGGTWGLGLPIYGLDANLAIYGTKFTGTPYGGTAVTNAQRLGFGLGLSTKGINTTALADGSPAGSKTTSILLIDGKKYHNTAATDGVRNAYTSGAETDYNPINYYIGLRNIDMLLSGYGSIGLEQGKLNLYIPQFMLSAAGQVAVGYLPGSQYKTLLNGVAKYAPTDSFLSNSDVLFGLRLRMAGSVDMTMVPGGATAATNFISFDGNLNLTSGAVQIVEPVDGSIIGFDNITGKLGFTNQIKIRSNNVDFNTALTINPDATRAGATEAEKAAGVLRIRDLNLYPATYTGSVPTGVGNAQRLGEMVFTGGKITSQFNITPH
;
A
#
# COMPACT_ATOMS: atom_id res chain seq x y z
N MET A 1 -46.28 58.90 72.20
CA MET A 1 -46.40 60.17 71.46
C MET A 1 -45.50 60.12 70.24
N MET A 2 -45.98 60.67 69.12
CA MET A 2 -45.31 60.76 67.82
C MET A 2 -43.85 61.24 67.90
N GLN A 3 -42.97 60.69 67.06
CA GLN A 3 -42.37 61.47 65.96
C GLN A 3 -41.67 60.57 64.92
N ASN A 4 -42.05 60.82 63.67
CA ASN A 4 -41.41 60.32 62.46
C ASN A 4 -39.98 60.86 62.33
N ASN A 5 -39.07 60.02 61.82
CA ASN A 5 -38.20 60.48 60.73
C ASN A 5 -37.88 59.33 59.79
N LYS A 6 -38.51 59.42 58.61
CA LYS A 6 -38.26 58.60 57.43
C LYS A 6 -36.79 58.75 57.00
N LYS A 7 -36.02 57.66 57.02
CA LYS A 7 -34.90 57.47 56.09
C LYS A 7 -35.33 56.41 55.09
N SER A 8 -35.62 56.85 53.87
CA SER A 8 -35.78 55.96 52.72
C SER A 8 -34.43 55.26 52.47
N PRO A 9 -34.38 53.92 52.39
CA PRO A 9 -33.24 53.25 51.79
C PRO A 9 -33.31 53.50 50.28
N LEU A 10 -32.43 54.35 49.76
CA LEU A 10 -32.14 54.34 48.33
C LEU A 10 -31.66 52.92 47.97
N PRO A 11 -32.28 52.24 46.99
CA PRO A 11 -31.80 50.95 46.54
C PRO A 11 -30.41 51.15 45.94
N LEU A 12 -29.39 50.57 46.58
CA LEU A 12 -28.10 50.40 45.94
C LEU A 12 -28.33 49.48 44.74
N PHE A 13 -28.35 50.07 43.54
CA PHE A 13 -28.42 49.32 42.30
C PHE A 13 -27.10 48.53 42.18
N ARG A 14 -27.09 47.28 42.65
CA ARG A 14 -26.00 46.35 42.36
C ARG A 14 -26.15 45.92 40.91
N LEU A 15 -25.47 46.63 40.01
CA LEU A 15 -25.21 46.10 38.68
C LEU A 15 -24.43 44.78 38.85
N THR A 16 -24.96 43.70 38.30
CA THR A 16 -24.23 42.45 38.15
C THR A 16 -23.02 42.67 37.24
N ALA A 17 -21.95 41.89 37.40
CA ALA A 17 -20.78 41.95 36.51
C ALA A 17 -21.16 41.79 35.02
N LEU A 18 -22.30 41.14 34.74
CA LEU A 18 -22.94 41.02 33.43
C LEU A 18 -23.47 42.37 32.87
N ALA A 19 -24.01 43.24 33.73
CA ALA A 19 -24.48 44.56 33.34
C ALA A 19 -23.32 45.56 33.14
N MET A 20 -22.23 45.44 33.92
CA MET A 20 -21.00 46.20 33.65
C MET A 20 -20.29 45.74 32.37
N SER A 21 -20.34 44.45 32.03
CA SER A 21 -19.78 43.94 30.78
C SER A 21 -20.63 44.30 29.55
N LEU A 22 -21.96 44.39 29.68
CA LEU A 22 -22.81 44.92 28.60
C LEU A 22 -22.59 46.43 28.36
N CYS A 23 -22.38 47.23 29.43
CA CYS A 23 -22.05 48.65 29.28
C CYS A 23 -20.64 48.87 28.71
N ALA A 24 -19.68 47.99 29.02
CA ALA A 24 -18.34 48.01 28.40
C ALA A 24 -18.36 47.56 26.93
N ALA A 25 -19.31 46.71 26.54
CA ALA A 25 -19.53 46.29 25.15
C ALA A 25 -20.27 47.34 24.28
N GLN A 26 -20.85 48.39 24.90
CA GLN A 26 -21.50 49.52 24.20
C GLN A 26 -20.59 50.74 24.03
N GLY A 27 -19.35 50.69 24.54
CA GLY A 27 -18.32 51.62 24.10
C GLY A 27 -17.99 51.30 22.65
N SER A 28 -18.05 52.29 21.77
CA SER A 28 -17.69 52.16 20.36
C SER A 28 -16.23 51.74 20.21
N VAL A 29 -16.01 50.42 20.29
CA VAL A 29 -14.81 49.76 19.79
C VAL A 29 -15.00 49.72 18.28
N TYR A 30 -14.06 50.32 17.56
CA TYR A 30 -14.00 50.27 16.10
C TYR A 30 -13.83 48.82 15.64
N ALA A 31 -14.96 48.13 15.49
CA ALA A 31 -15.06 46.82 14.89
C ALA A 31 -15.01 47.00 13.37
N MET A 32 -14.00 46.37 12.74
CA MET A 32 -13.91 46.11 11.30
C MET A 32 -14.39 47.25 10.40
N GLN A 33 -13.54 48.27 10.21
CA GLN A 33 -13.65 49.10 9.02
C GLN A 33 -13.45 48.19 7.80
N ALA A 34 -14.38 48.24 6.84
CA ALA A 34 -14.17 47.61 5.54
C ALA A 34 -12.91 48.25 4.95
N LEU A 35 -11.86 47.44 4.78
CA LEU A 35 -10.67 47.81 4.02
C LEU A 35 -11.11 47.99 2.57
N ASP A 36 -11.25 49.25 2.16
CA ASP A 36 -11.49 49.59 0.77
C ASP A 36 -10.16 49.48 0.00
N GLU A 37 -10.20 49.09 -1.27
CA GLU A 37 -9.02 48.80 -2.12
C GLU A 37 -7.99 49.96 -2.14
N GLN A 38 -8.45 51.19 -1.88
CA GLN A 38 -7.61 52.38 -1.80
C GLN A 38 -6.76 52.47 -0.52
N ASP A 39 -7.22 51.92 0.62
CA ASP A 39 -6.48 51.93 1.89
C ASP A 39 -5.39 50.85 1.90
N MET A 40 -5.61 49.71 1.22
CA MET A 40 -4.59 48.68 1.02
C MET A 40 -3.44 49.10 0.10
N ARG A 41 -3.68 50.06 -0.81
CA ARG A 41 -2.65 50.59 -1.72
C ARG A 41 -1.67 51.54 -1.04
N ALA A 42 -2.04 52.11 0.13
CA ALA A 42 -1.18 53.00 0.92
C ALA A 42 -0.23 52.26 1.87
N VAL A 43 -0.41 50.95 2.03
CA VAL A 43 0.55 50.07 2.72
C VAL A 43 1.58 49.62 1.67
N GLU A 44 2.75 50.25 1.66
CA GLU A 44 3.84 49.83 0.76
C GLU A 44 4.23 48.36 1.06
N GLY A 45 3.92 47.47 0.11
CA GLY A 45 4.00 46.01 0.25
C GLY A 45 5.36 45.43 0.64
N GLN A 46 5.58 45.25 1.94
CA GLN A 46 6.64 44.39 2.49
C GLN A 46 6.23 43.52 3.70
N ASP A 47 5.14 43.83 4.41
CA ASP A 47 4.80 43.08 5.63
C ASP A 47 3.87 41.90 5.32
N GLY A 48 4.39 40.69 5.50
CA GLY A 48 3.58 39.48 5.51
C GLY A 48 2.68 39.38 6.74
N ILE A 49 1.68 38.50 6.68
CA ILE A 49 0.72 38.26 7.75
C ILE A 49 1.18 37.06 8.56
N MET A 50 1.33 37.23 9.87
CA MET A 50 1.49 36.13 10.83
C MET A 50 0.27 36.05 11.75
N LEU A 51 -0.39 34.89 11.78
CA LEU A 51 -1.53 34.60 12.64
C LEU A 51 -1.20 33.42 13.54
N ASP A 52 -1.19 33.65 14.85
CA ASP A 52 -1.09 32.59 15.85
C ASP A 52 -2.48 32.27 16.42
N THR A 53 -2.87 31.00 16.29
CA THR A 53 -4.09 30.47 16.90
C THR A 53 -3.70 29.58 18.07
N ALA A 54 -4.33 29.77 19.23
CA ALA A 54 -4.15 28.92 20.40
C ALA A 54 -5.53 28.49 20.92
N TYR A 55 -5.64 27.24 21.33
CA TYR A 55 -6.89 26.66 21.83
C TYR A 55 -6.62 25.56 22.87
N ASP A 56 -7.54 25.37 23.81
CA ASP A 56 -7.43 24.30 24.82
C ASP A 56 -7.95 22.96 24.27
N SER A 57 -9.04 23.01 23.49
CA SER A 57 -9.61 21.86 22.79
C SER A 57 -10.50 22.31 21.63
N ILE A 58 -10.70 21.42 20.66
CA ILE A 58 -11.69 21.59 19.58
C ILE A 58 -12.60 20.37 19.61
N ASN A 59 -13.91 20.58 19.58
CA ASN A 59 -14.90 19.52 19.49
C ASN A 59 -15.77 19.76 18.25
N ILE A 60 -15.80 18.79 17.35
CA ILE A 60 -16.59 18.81 16.13
C ILE A 60 -17.55 17.62 16.23
N ASP A 61 -18.85 17.89 16.31
CA ASP A 61 -19.85 16.83 16.44
C ASP A 61 -19.81 15.88 15.25
N ARG A 62 -19.65 16.41 14.03
CA ARG A 62 -19.68 15.65 12.80
C ARG A 62 -18.92 16.34 11.67
N LEU A 63 -17.99 15.60 11.05
CA LEU A 63 -17.34 15.95 9.80
C LEU A 63 -17.75 14.94 8.73
N TYR A 64 -17.95 15.39 7.49
CA TYR A 64 -18.29 14.46 6.41
C TYR A 64 -17.69 14.82 5.05
N TRP A 65 -17.54 13.79 4.24
CA TRP A 65 -17.28 13.87 2.80
C TRP A 65 -18.47 13.26 2.05
N GLU A 66 -19.02 13.98 1.07
CA GLU A 66 -20.09 13.51 0.19
C GLU A 66 -19.57 13.13 -1.20
N ASP A 67 -20.09 12.03 -1.75
CA ASP A 67 -19.87 11.59 -3.14
C ASP A 67 -21.21 11.15 -3.78
N LYS A 68 -21.33 11.30 -5.10
CA LYS A 68 -22.46 10.82 -5.91
C LYS A 68 -22.11 9.47 -6.51
N VAL A 69 -22.87 8.45 -6.12
CA VAL A 69 -22.69 7.06 -6.56
C VAL A 69 -23.82 6.66 -7.50
N GLY A 70 -23.50 5.87 -8.52
CA GLY A 70 -24.52 5.36 -9.43
C GLY A 70 -25.26 4.15 -8.87
N MET A 71 -26.54 4.08 -9.14
CA MET A 71 -27.47 3.08 -8.63
C MET A 71 -27.96 2.14 -9.73
N VAL A 72 -28.60 1.04 -9.29
CA VAL A 72 -29.14 -0.01 -10.17
C VAL A 72 -30.32 0.45 -11.03
N ASP A 73 -30.99 1.54 -10.62
CA ASP A 73 -32.11 2.15 -11.35
C ASP A 73 -31.66 3.16 -12.41
N GLY A 74 -30.35 3.31 -12.61
CA GLY A 74 -29.77 4.24 -13.56
C GLY A 74 -29.60 5.67 -13.04
N SER A 75 -29.94 5.93 -11.77
CA SER A 75 -29.80 7.24 -11.13
C SER A 75 -28.45 7.41 -10.39
N ASP A 76 -28.13 8.66 -10.05
CA ASP A 76 -27.05 9.01 -9.13
C ASP A 76 -27.64 9.39 -7.77
N THR A 77 -27.08 8.87 -6.68
CA THR A 77 -27.48 9.21 -5.30
C THR A 77 -26.29 9.67 -4.46
N ALA A 78 -26.55 10.47 -3.43
CA ALA A 78 -25.50 10.91 -2.50
C ALA A 78 -25.22 9.83 -1.44
N LEU A 79 -23.95 9.51 -1.23
CA LEU A 79 -23.45 8.85 -0.02
C LEU A 79 -22.53 9.80 0.74
N ARG A 80 -22.47 9.62 2.06
CA ARG A 80 -21.62 10.44 2.94
C ARG A 80 -20.81 9.56 3.88
N ALA A 81 -19.51 9.81 3.92
CA ALA A 81 -18.61 9.25 4.92
C ALA A 81 -18.51 10.22 6.10
N TYR A 82 -18.89 9.77 7.29
CA TYR A 82 -18.98 10.55 8.52
C TYR A 82 -17.90 10.16 9.51
N ALA A 83 -17.25 11.17 10.10
CA ALA A 83 -16.47 11.05 11.32
C ALA A 83 -17.24 11.76 12.45
N ASP A 84 -17.73 10.97 13.40
CA ASP A 84 -18.57 11.46 14.49
C ASP A 84 -17.77 11.67 15.78
N GLY A 85 -18.10 12.74 16.51
CA GLY A 85 -17.50 13.09 17.80
C GLY A 85 -16.00 13.33 17.72
N VAL A 86 -15.55 14.11 16.74
CA VAL A 86 -14.14 14.46 16.58
C VAL A 86 -13.73 15.40 17.71
N SER A 87 -12.67 15.07 18.43
CA SER A 87 -12.08 15.90 19.48
C SER A 87 -10.58 16.08 19.29
N ILE A 88 -10.10 17.28 19.52
CA ILE A 88 -8.68 17.65 19.49
C ILE A 88 -8.30 18.11 20.90
N THR A 89 -7.35 17.41 21.51
CA THR A 89 -6.94 17.61 22.91
C THR A 89 -5.42 17.52 23.08
N GLY A 90 -4.87 18.15 24.11
CA GLY A 90 -3.45 18.11 24.43
C GLY A 90 -2.97 19.41 25.08
N ASN A 91 -1.65 19.55 25.21
CA ASN A 91 -1.04 20.71 25.86
C ASN A 91 -0.43 21.65 24.82
N ASN A 92 -0.67 22.97 25.00
CA ASN A 92 -0.18 24.04 24.13
C ASN A 92 -0.59 23.83 22.67
N LEU A 93 -1.88 23.59 22.44
CA LEU A 93 -2.37 23.41 21.09
C LEU A 93 -2.46 24.76 20.38
N GLY A 94 -2.16 24.74 19.09
CA GLY A 94 -2.19 25.94 18.29
C GLY A 94 -1.63 25.74 16.90
N THR A 95 -1.92 26.69 16.02
CA THR A 95 -1.36 26.74 14.67
C THR A 95 -0.88 28.14 14.36
N THR A 96 0.36 28.22 13.88
CA THR A 96 0.96 29.45 13.36
C THR A 96 0.83 29.43 11.84
N TYR A 97 0.23 30.48 11.28
CA TYR A 97 0.14 30.71 9.84
C TYR A 97 1.01 31.93 9.51
N LYS A 98 1.92 31.79 8.54
CA LYS A 98 2.72 32.88 7.99
C LYS A 98 2.47 32.96 6.49
N VAL A 99 2.13 34.13 6.01
CA VAL A 99 1.91 34.41 4.58
C VAL A 99 2.68 35.67 4.23
N ASN A 100 3.81 35.52 3.54
CA ASN A 100 4.54 36.63 2.96
C ASN A 100 4.26 36.65 1.46
N ALA A 101 3.88 37.81 0.93
CA ALA A 101 3.79 38.03 -0.51
C ALA A 101 4.78 39.12 -0.88
N GLY A 102 5.50 38.92 -1.99
CA GLY A 102 6.49 39.87 -2.46
C GLY A 102 6.57 39.86 -3.98
N SER A 103 7.10 40.94 -4.55
CA SER A 103 7.38 40.99 -5.99
C SER A 103 8.86 41.22 -6.23
N ASP A 104 9.41 40.53 -7.23
CA ASP A 104 10.76 40.75 -7.69
C ASP A 104 10.78 42.04 -8.55
N ALA A 105 11.53 43.04 -8.10
CA ALA A 105 11.55 44.36 -8.73
C ALA A 105 12.15 44.37 -10.16
N ALA A 106 12.94 43.36 -10.54
CA ALA A 106 13.56 43.27 -11.85
C ALA A 106 12.67 42.55 -12.88
N THR A 107 11.87 41.57 -12.43
CA THR A 107 11.01 40.75 -13.29
C THR A 107 9.53 41.11 -13.20
N GLY A 108 9.12 41.87 -12.18
CA GLY A 108 7.71 42.22 -11.91
C GLY A 108 6.85 41.04 -11.46
N LYS A 109 7.46 39.87 -11.18
CA LYS A 109 6.76 38.65 -10.79
C LYS A 109 6.47 38.65 -9.29
N ALA A 110 5.24 38.31 -8.92
CA ALA A 110 4.84 38.16 -7.52
C ALA A 110 5.01 36.71 -7.07
N GLY A 111 5.45 36.49 -5.84
CA GLY A 111 5.60 35.18 -5.20
C GLY A 111 4.92 35.13 -3.83
N VAL A 112 4.65 33.92 -3.34
CA VAL A 112 4.07 33.68 -2.02
C VAL A 112 4.94 32.73 -1.23
N ASP A 113 5.25 33.08 0.01
CA ASP A 113 5.85 32.21 1.03
C ASP A 113 4.80 31.94 2.11
N LEU A 114 4.22 30.74 2.06
CA LEU A 114 3.18 30.25 2.96
C LEU A 114 3.78 29.20 3.89
N SER A 115 3.83 29.46 5.19
CA SER A 115 4.25 28.50 6.22
C SER A 115 3.14 28.28 7.23
N ILE A 116 2.77 27.02 7.45
CA ILE A 116 1.81 26.58 8.46
C ILE A 116 2.53 25.60 9.39
N VAL A 117 2.57 25.94 10.68
CA VAL A 117 3.15 25.10 11.72
C VAL A 117 2.07 24.80 12.74
N SER A 118 1.65 23.55 12.84
CA SER A 118 0.52 23.14 13.69
C SER A 118 0.93 22.16 14.78
N ARG A 119 0.46 22.41 15.99
CA ARG A 119 0.55 21.53 17.14
C ARG A 119 -0.86 21.12 17.56
N TYR A 120 -1.29 19.95 17.09
CA TYR A 120 -2.66 19.44 17.29
C TYR A 120 -2.79 18.35 18.36
N GLY A 121 -1.69 17.92 19.00
CA GLY A 121 -1.74 16.95 20.10
C GLY A 121 -2.40 15.62 19.68
N THR A 122 -3.53 15.29 20.29
CA THR A 122 -4.32 14.08 20.01
C THR A 122 -5.65 14.48 19.35
N ILE A 123 -5.86 14.04 18.11
CA ILE A 123 -7.13 14.10 17.39
C ILE A 123 -7.78 12.72 17.48
N SER A 124 -9.02 12.63 17.95
CA SER A 124 -9.76 11.36 18.01
C SER A 124 -11.15 11.50 17.41
N ALA A 125 -11.53 10.55 16.55
CA ALA A 125 -12.88 10.33 16.07
C ALA A 125 -13.42 9.08 16.76
N LYS A 126 -14.56 9.21 17.45
CA LYS A 126 -15.15 8.08 18.18
C LYS A 126 -15.55 6.96 17.23
N GLU A 127 -16.04 7.33 16.06
CA GLU A 127 -16.62 6.42 15.11
C GLU A 127 -16.52 6.97 13.68
N PHE A 128 -16.20 6.08 12.75
CA PHE A 128 -16.36 6.31 11.32
C PHE A 128 -17.51 5.47 10.77
N LYS A 129 -18.38 6.07 9.95
CA LYS A 129 -19.55 5.42 9.34
C LYS A 129 -19.78 5.94 7.92
N ILE A 130 -20.37 5.11 7.07
CA ILE A 130 -20.81 5.52 5.73
C ILE A 130 -22.32 5.38 5.65
N CYS A 131 -22.99 6.48 5.31
CA CYS A 131 -24.44 6.56 5.29
C CYS A 131 -24.96 7.06 3.96
N ASP A 132 -26.28 6.96 3.80
CA ASP A 132 -27.00 7.70 2.76
C ASP A 132 -26.80 9.22 2.89
N GLY A 133 -27.15 9.96 1.84
CA GLY A 133 -27.03 11.42 1.81
C GLY A 133 -27.83 12.14 2.91
N ALA A 134 -28.87 11.51 3.46
CA ALA A 134 -29.62 12.07 4.59
C ALA A 134 -28.93 11.84 5.94
N GLY A 135 -28.00 10.89 6.03
CA GLY A 135 -27.34 10.48 7.27
C GLY A 135 -28.22 9.59 8.17
N ASN A 136 -29.31 9.03 7.62
CA ASN A 136 -30.28 8.24 8.38
C ASN A 136 -29.98 6.74 8.33
N ASN A 137 -29.43 6.26 7.21
CA ASN A 137 -29.13 4.85 7.01
C ASN A 137 -27.62 4.64 6.91
N CYS A 138 -27.00 4.21 8.02
CA CYS A 138 -25.56 4.04 8.15
C CYS A 138 -25.16 2.56 8.22
N GLY A 139 -24.01 2.23 7.64
CA GLY A 139 -23.33 0.95 7.91
C GLY A 139 -22.78 0.86 9.34
N ASP A 140 -22.31 -0.33 9.71
CA ASP A 140 -21.54 -0.52 10.95
C ASP A 140 -20.22 0.26 10.89
N SER A 141 -19.67 0.58 12.06
CA SER A 141 -18.35 1.21 12.15
C SER A 141 -17.22 0.20 12.20
N PRO A 142 -16.10 0.44 11.48
CA PRO A 142 -14.92 -0.40 11.56
C PRO A 142 -14.08 -0.18 12.84
N GLY A 143 -14.44 0.81 13.67
CA GLY A 143 -13.71 1.19 14.88
C GLY A 143 -13.48 2.71 15.01
N GLY A 144 -12.86 3.11 16.12
CA GLY A 144 -12.42 4.49 16.36
C GLY A 144 -11.05 4.78 15.74
N LEU A 145 -10.83 6.02 15.29
CA LEU A 145 -9.57 6.48 14.70
C LEU A 145 -8.98 7.60 15.55
N THR A 146 -7.73 7.43 15.99
CA THR A 146 -7.01 8.45 16.76
C THR A 146 -5.67 8.74 16.12
N VAL A 147 -5.28 10.01 16.05
CA VAL A 147 -3.98 10.50 15.56
C VAL A 147 -3.33 11.29 16.69
N GLN A 148 -2.10 10.96 17.02
CA GLN A 148 -1.31 11.63 18.05
C GLN A 148 0.00 12.12 17.44
N SER A 149 0.28 13.42 17.57
CA SER A 149 1.58 13.99 17.16
C SER A 149 2.36 14.49 18.38
N PRO A 150 3.57 13.95 18.63
CA PRO A 150 4.47 14.50 19.64
C PRO A 150 5.21 15.75 19.15
N GLU A 151 5.19 16.02 17.84
CA GLU A 151 5.90 17.12 17.18
C GLU A 151 4.95 18.04 16.42
N ASN A 152 5.47 19.22 16.08
CA ASN A 152 4.78 20.14 15.19
C ASN A 152 4.74 19.57 13.77
N ALA A 153 3.58 19.59 13.14
CA ALA A 153 3.45 19.41 11.70
C ALA A 153 3.81 20.69 10.98
N VAL A 154 4.53 20.58 9.87
CA VAL A 154 4.94 21.73 9.05
C VAL A 154 4.44 21.53 7.62
N LEU A 155 3.86 22.58 7.07
CA LEU A 155 3.53 22.73 5.66
C LEU A 155 4.12 24.06 5.20
N HIS A 156 5.08 24.05 4.30
CA HIS A 156 5.77 25.26 3.84
C HIS A 156 5.88 25.26 2.32
N PHE A 157 5.42 26.34 1.69
CA PHE A 157 5.42 26.50 0.25
C PHE A 157 5.98 27.87 -0.12
N ILE A 158 6.93 27.92 -1.05
CA ILE A 158 7.47 29.16 -1.60
C ILE A 158 7.31 29.12 -3.11
N THR A 159 6.66 30.14 -3.67
CA THR A 159 6.51 30.35 -5.11
C THR A 159 7.19 31.65 -5.54
N LYS A 160 7.60 31.72 -6.81
CA LYS A 160 8.30 32.89 -7.38
C LYS A 160 7.53 33.61 -8.50
N ASP A 161 6.44 33.02 -8.98
CA ASP A 161 5.72 33.51 -10.17
C ASP A 161 4.23 33.14 -10.10
N GLY A 162 3.53 33.71 -9.11
CA GLY A 162 2.16 33.38 -8.74
C GLY A 162 2.07 32.10 -7.91
N LEU A 163 0.85 31.76 -7.47
CA LEU A 163 0.59 30.52 -6.73
C LEU A 163 0.64 29.28 -7.65
N PHE A 164 0.21 29.43 -8.90
CA PHE A 164 0.14 28.35 -9.89
C PHE A 164 0.95 28.73 -11.13
N SER A 165 2.14 28.13 -11.28
CA SER A 165 3.05 28.40 -12.39
C SER A 165 3.61 27.10 -12.98
N PRO A 166 3.40 26.85 -14.29
CA PRO A 166 4.05 25.74 -14.98
C PRO A 166 5.50 26.06 -15.39
N THR A 167 5.95 27.31 -15.24
CA THR A 167 7.24 27.78 -15.78
C THR A 167 8.24 28.20 -14.70
N SER A 168 7.82 28.31 -13.44
CA SER A 168 8.69 28.74 -12.34
C SER A 168 8.81 27.69 -11.24
N LEU A 169 10.05 27.42 -10.85
CA LEU A 169 10.34 26.55 -9.71
C LEU A 169 9.82 27.17 -8.40
N SER A 170 9.18 26.32 -7.62
CA SER A 170 8.61 26.54 -6.31
C SER A 170 9.15 25.46 -5.37
N SER A 171 9.29 25.77 -4.08
CA SER A 171 9.73 24.80 -3.08
C SER A 171 8.58 24.41 -2.18
N ALA A 172 8.51 23.14 -1.81
CA ALA A 172 7.51 22.60 -0.90
C ALA A 172 8.19 21.76 0.19
N GLU A 173 7.75 21.92 1.43
CA GLU A 173 8.09 21.07 2.56
C GLU A 173 6.81 20.61 3.24
N ILE A 174 6.68 19.30 3.43
CA ILE A 174 5.63 18.67 4.23
C ILE A 174 6.34 17.79 5.24
N SER A 175 6.21 18.11 6.52
CA SER A 175 6.89 17.38 7.60
C SER A 175 5.89 16.94 8.66
N LEU A 176 5.55 15.66 8.61
CA LEU A 176 4.91 14.90 9.69
C LEU A 176 5.95 13.95 10.27
N LYS A 177 6.30 14.12 11.55
CA LYS A 177 7.38 13.36 12.21
C LYS A 177 6.83 12.63 13.43
N ARG A 178 7.11 11.33 13.51
CA ARG A 178 6.76 10.45 14.64
C ARG A 178 5.28 10.49 15.03
N VAL A 179 4.40 10.62 14.04
CA VAL A 179 2.94 10.60 14.26
C VAL A 179 2.50 9.18 14.60
N ASN A 180 1.64 9.00 15.60
CA ASN A 180 1.04 7.70 15.91
C ASN A 180 -0.42 7.69 15.49
N ILE A 181 -0.83 6.71 14.69
CA ILE A 181 -2.23 6.55 14.24
C ILE A 181 -2.77 5.23 14.79
N PHE A 182 -3.93 5.27 15.44
CA PHE A 182 -4.54 4.14 16.13
C PHE A 182 -5.89 3.82 15.49
N LEU A 183 -6.06 2.58 15.05
CA LEU A 183 -7.36 1.98 14.79
C LEU A 183 -7.76 1.16 16.01
N SER A 184 -8.83 1.59 16.70
CA SER A 184 -9.34 0.95 17.91
C SER A 184 -10.59 0.12 17.59
N GLN A 185 -10.56 -1.18 17.85
CA GLN A 185 -11.69 -2.09 17.66
C GLN A 185 -12.14 -2.71 18.97
N MET A 186 -13.44 -2.72 19.19
CA MET A 186 -14.07 -3.38 20.34
C MET A 186 -14.22 -4.88 20.09
N GLU A 187 -13.84 -5.70 21.07
CA GLU A 187 -14.05 -7.16 21.03
C GLU A 187 -15.53 -7.54 21.24
N ASP A 188 -16.31 -6.65 21.85
CA ASP A 188 -17.77 -6.70 21.91
C ASP A 188 -18.33 -5.27 21.83
N SER A 189 -18.97 -4.94 20.71
CA SER A 189 -19.56 -3.62 20.46
C SER A 189 -20.76 -3.26 21.34
N ASN A 190 -21.32 -4.22 22.10
CA ASN A 190 -22.39 -3.96 23.07
C ASN A 190 -21.84 -3.51 24.44
N LEU A 191 -20.54 -3.67 24.69
CA LEU A 191 -19.91 -3.27 25.95
C LEU A 191 -19.50 -1.79 25.90
N PRO A 192 -19.29 -1.13 27.05
CA PRO A 192 -18.69 0.20 27.06
C PRO A 192 -17.28 0.20 26.45
N LEU A 193 -16.93 1.30 25.76
CA LEU A 193 -15.61 1.51 25.12
C LEU A 193 -14.42 1.26 26.07
N SER A 194 -14.59 1.37 27.38
CA SER A 194 -13.49 1.20 28.35
C SER A 194 -13.07 -0.26 28.62
N THR A 195 -13.77 -1.28 28.12
CA THR A 195 -13.62 -2.66 28.60
C THR A 195 -12.61 -3.51 27.82
N LYS A 196 -12.84 -3.75 26.53
CA LYS A 196 -12.00 -4.60 25.67
C LYS A 196 -11.79 -3.96 24.29
N ILE A 197 -10.86 -3.02 24.23
CA ILE A 197 -10.38 -2.42 22.98
C ILE A 197 -9.02 -3.00 22.62
N ASN A 198 -8.88 -3.42 21.37
CA ASN A 198 -7.61 -3.80 20.76
C ASN A 198 -7.24 -2.75 19.70
N GLN A 199 -5.95 -2.43 19.60
CA GLN A 199 -5.45 -1.36 18.73
C GLN A 199 -4.46 -1.90 17.70
N LEU A 200 -4.68 -1.53 16.45
CA LEU A 200 -3.65 -1.54 15.40
C LEU A 200 -3.07 -0.14 15.32
N ILE A 201 -1.77 -0.03 15.45
CA ILE A 201 -1.08 1.24 15.59
C ILE A 201 -0.08 1.37 14.46
N LEU A 202 -0.21 2.44 13.68
CA LEU A 202 0.86 2.94 12.84
C LEU A 202 1.79 3.78 13.72
N LYS A 203 2.86 3.15 14.19
CA LYS A 203 3.80 3.72 15.14
C LYS A 203 4.84 4.60 14.44
N ASP A 204 5.12 5.76 15.02
CA ASP A 204 6.15 6.70 14.55
C ASP A 204 6.11 6.92 13.02
N PHE A 205 4.90 7.15 12.48
CA PHE A 205 4.68 7.49 11.09
C PHE A 205 5.46 8.75 10.73
N ASN A 206 6.23 8.64 9.66
CA ASN A 206 6.93 9.78 9.08
C ASN A 206 6.42 10.02 7.68
N PHE A 207 6.17 11.28 7.38
CA PHE A 207 6.05 11.81 6.04
C PHE A 207 6.81 13.14 6.01
N ASN A 208 8.13 13.02 5.81
CA ASN A 208 9.07 14.13 5.86
C ASN A 208 9.68 14.35 4.47
N PHE A 209 9.04 15.23 3.73
CA PHE A 209 9.27 15.52 2.33
C PHE A 209 9.76 16.96 2.18
N LYS A 210 10.79 17.17 1.36
CA LYS A 210 11.16 18.49 0.85
C LYS A 210 11.47 18.39 -0.63
N GLY A 211 10.99 19.32 -1.44
CA GLY A 211 11.23 19.29 -2.87
C GLY A 211 11.16 20.65 -3.54
N GLU A 212 11.66 20.68 -4.77
CA GLU A 212 11.55 21.80 -5.69
C GLU A 212 10.89 21.31 -6.97
N GLY A 213 9.97 22.10 -7.52
CA GLY A 213 9.21 21.74 -8.70
C GLY A 213 8.23 22.82 -9.12
N TYR A 214 7.26 22.44 -9.95
CA TYR A 214 6.21 23.27 -10.50
C TYR A 214 4.88 22.85 -9.89
N MET A 215 4.01 23.83 -9.63
CA MET A 215 2.66 23.60 -9.15
C MET A 215 1.71 24.40 -10.03
N TYR A 216 0.76 23.75 -10.69
CA TYR A 216 -0.18 24.42 -11.58
C TYR A 216 -1.47 23.62 -11.78
N VAL A 217 -2.47 24.24 -12.39
CA VAL A 217 -3.76 23.61 -12.69
C VAL A 217 -3.90 23.43 -14.19
N ASP A 218 -4.31 22.23 -14.60
CA ASP A 218 -4.61 21.86 -15.97
C ASP A 218 -6.08 21.43 -16.09
N ALA A 219 -6.74 21.79 -17.19
CA ALA A 219 -8.16 21.53 -17.38
C ALA A 219 -8.53 20.04 -17.40
N ALA A 220 -7.61 19.16 -17.84
CA ALA A 220 -7.85 17.72 -17.97
C ALA A 220 -7.19 16.89 -16.86
N LYS A 221 -6.06 17.36 -16.33
CA LYS A 221 -5.25 16.66 -15.31
C LYS A 221 -5.49 17.19 -13.90
N GLY A 222 -6.17 18.33 -13.74
CA GLY A 222 -6.46 18.95 -12.46
C GLY A 222 -5.23 19.64 -11.85
N LEU A 223 -5.08 19.56 -10.53
CA LEU A 223 -3.91 20.08 -9.83
C LEU A 223 -2.71 19.16 -10.08
N ILE A 224 -1.60 19.75 -10.52
CA ILE A 224 -0.34 19.06 -10.79
C ILE A 224 0.74 19.63 -9.87
N LEU A 225 1.47 18.75 -9.21
CA LEU A 225 2.77 19.04 -8.59
C LEU A 225 3.81 18.17 -9.28
N GLU A 226 4.82 18.75 -9.90
CA GLU A 226 5.85 17.97 -10.59
C GLU A 226 7.24 18.60 -10.48
N THR A 227 8.28 17.78 -10.46
CA THR A 227 9.67 18.26 -10.36
C THR A 227 10.21 18.76 -11.71
N GLY A 228 9.72 18.22 -12.83
CA GLY A 228 10.31 18.43 -14.15
C GLY A 228 11.79 18.03 -14.19
N THR A 229 12.54 18.60 -15.14
CA THR A 229 13.97 18.27 -15.33
C THR A 229 14.89 18.92 -14.28
N ASN A 230 14.48 20.04 -13.69
CA ASN A 230 15.31 20.85 -12.79
C ASN A 230 15.01 20.65 -11.30
N GLY A 231 13.84 20.10 -10.99
CA GLY A 231 13.40 19.88 -9.61
C GLY A 231 13.81 18.52 -9.05
N TYR A 232 13.48 18.32 -7.78
CA TYR A 232 13.70 17.07 -7.07
C TYR A 232 12.78 16.95 -5.87
N VAL A 233 12.71 15.74 -5.33
CA VAL A 233 12.07 15.43 -4.05
C VAL A 233 13.08 14.72 -3.17
N ASP A 234 13.19 15.08 -1.91
CA ASP A 234 13.97 14.36 -0.91
C ASP A 234 13.07 13.86 0.23
N LEU A 235 13.13 12.55 0.46
CA LEU A 235 12.52 11.89 1.60
C LEU A 235 13.54 11.84 2.74
N ASN A 236 13.57 12.93 3.50
CA ASN A 236 14.57 13.16 4.54
C ASN A 236 14.33 12.26 5.75
N ARG A 237 15.37 11.53 6.17
CA ARG A 237 15.31 10.67 7.36
C ARG A 237 14.97 11.47 8.62
N VAL A 238 14.27 10.83 9.55
CA VAL A 238 13.85 11.42 10.83
C VAL A 238 14.61 10.77 11.96
N CYS A 239 15.32 11.57 12.74
CA CYS A 239 16.16 11.11 13.83
C CYS A 239 15.34 10.41 14.93
N ILE A 240 15.90 9.34 15.53
CA ILE A 240 15.23 8.55 16.57
C ILE A 240 15.36 9.22 17.95
N LEU A 241 16.38 10.03 18.18
CA LEU A 241 16.54 10.80 19.40
C LEU A 241 15.63 12.05 19.39
N ASP A 242 15.48 12.71 20.54
CA ASP A 242 14.80 14.01 20.58
C ASP A 242 15.54 15.06 19.73
N ALA A 243 14.82 16.11 19.31
CA ALA A 243 15.36 17.11 18.37
C ALA A 243 16.61 17.83 18.91
N THR A 244 16.71 18.00 20.22
CA THR A 244 17.84 18.66 20.90
C THR A 244 19.09 17.78 20.85
N ALA A 245 18.94 16.48 21.13
CA ALA A 245 20.00 15.49 21.05
C ALA A 245 20.48 15.28 19.61
N CYS A 246 19.57 15.29 18.62
CA CYS A 246 19.94 15.18 17.21
C CYS A 246 20.71 16.41 16.73
N ALA A 247 20.24 17.62 17.04
CA ALA A 247 20.90 18.88 16.64
C ALA A 247 22.28 19.04 17.28
N ALA A 248 22.45 18.66 18.55
CA ALA A 248 23.72 18.72 19.26
C ALA A 248 24.76 17.69 18.74
N SER A 249 24.30 16.62 18.11
CA SER A 249 25.16 15.48 17.73
C SER A 249 25.95 15.69 16.43
N GLY A 250 25.55 16.62 15.56
CA GLY A 250 26.15 16.78 14.22
C GLY A 250 26.15 15.50 13.37
N LEU A 251 25.33 14.50 13.73
CA LEU A 251 25.37 13.17 13.14
C LEU A 251 24.83 13.19 11.71
N VAL A 252 25.54 12.50 10.82
CA VAL A 252 24.97 12.08 9.54
C VAL A 252 23.87 11.07 9.83
N LEU A 253 22.64 11.37 9.41
CA LEU A 253 21.50 10.48 9.63
C LEU A 253 21.59 9.26 8.72
N ASP A 254 21.61 8.08 9.32
CA ASP A 254 21.62 6.79 8.62
C ASP A 254 20.69 5.78 9.31
N SER A 255 20.68 4.54 8.83
CA SER A 255 19.81 3.49 9.38
C SER A 255 20.10 3.11 10.84
N SER A 256 21.21 3.53 11.43
CA SER A 256 21.56 3.25 12.82
C SER A 256 20.92 4.23 13.82
N ASN A 257 20.66 5.46 13.41
CA ASN A 257 20.26 6.56 14.28
C ASN A 257 18.97 7.29 13.83
N SER A 258 18.37 6.88 12.71
CA SER A 258 17.20 7.52 12.14
C SER A 258 16.24 6.52 11.47
N LYS A 259 14.96 6.87 11.43
CA LYS A 259 13.93 6.20 10.63
C LYS A 259 13.82 6.84 9.25
N PRO A 260 13.32 6.11 8.23
CA PRO A 260 13.09 6.67 6.90
C PRO A 260 12.17 7.90 6.90
N GLY A 261 12.30 8.73 5.86
CA GLY A 261 11.48 9.94 5.70
C GLY A 261 10.02 9.64 5.41
N LEU A 262 9.75 8.56 4.68
CA LEU A 262 8.47 7.87 4.68
C LEU A 262 8.61 6.61 5.54
N ASN A 263 7.97 6.53 6.69
CA ASN A 263 8.02 5.37 7.58
C ASN A 263 6.62 4.89 7.93
N ILE A 264 6.36 3.60 7.72
CA ILE A 264 5.10 2.94 8.04
C ILE A 264 5.44 1.71 8.89
N ASP A 265 5.18 1.77 10.19
CA ASP A 265 5.49 0.70 11.16
C ASP A 265 4.20 0.25 11.86
N PHE A 266 3.72 -0.95 11.52
CA PHE A 266 2.51 -1.51 12.12
C PHE A 266 2.85 -2.32 13.37
N VAL A 267 2.17 -2.00 14.47
CA VAL A 267 2.24 -2.73 15.73
C VAL A 267 0.84 -2.97 16.30
N ILE A 268 0.64 -4.04 17.08
CA ILE A 268 -0.62 -4.33 17.75
C ILE A 268 -0.46 -4.12 19.26
N LYS A 269 -1.53 -3.65 19.90
CA LYS A 269 -1.67 -3.62 21.35
C LYS A 269 -3.05 -4.14 21.76
N LYS A 270 -3.08 -4.98 22.79
CA LYS A 270 -4.30 -5.62 23.29
C LYS A 270 -4.78 -4.98 24.58
N ASP A 271 -6.08 -5.07 24.84
CA ASP A 271 -6.72 -4.66 26.12
C ASP A 271 -6.36 -3.22 26.54
N THR A 272 -6.42 -2.27 25.61
CA THR A 272 -5.97 -0.88 25.85
C THR A 272 -6.98 -0.03 26.61
N GLY A 273 -8.24 -0.46 26.64
CA GLY A 273 -9.37 0.41 26.97
C GLY A 273 -9.30 1.69 26.13
N ASN A 274 -9.54 2.84 26.77
CA ASN A 274 -9.49 4.15 26.12
C ASN A 274 -8.09 4.79 26.12
N THR A 275 -7.02 4.02 26.31
CA THR A 275 -5.64 4.53 26.38
C THR A 275 -4.99 4.51 25.00
N TYR A 276 -4.33 5.60 24.60
CA TYR A 276 -3.54 5.69 23.37
C TYR A 276 -2.06 5.79 23.72
N ASP A 277 -1.34 4.66 23.62
CA ASP A 277 0.09 4.59 23.89
C ASP A 277 0.79 3.62 22.92
N ALA A 278 1.66 4.18 22.08
CA ALA A 278 2.45 3.47 21.09
C ALA A 278 3.87 3.08 21.58
N THR A 279 4.20 3.33 22.85
CA THR A 279 5.56 3.13 23.40
C THR A 279 5.70 1.84 24.19
N THR A 280 4.71 1.46 24.99
CA THR A 280 4.79 0.29 25.87
C THR A 280 3.84 -0.83 25.44
N GLY A 281 4.28 -2.08 25.62
CA GLY A 281 3.43 -3.27 25.44
C GLY A 281 2.98 -3.56 24.00
N THR A 282 3.53 -2.86 23.01
CA THR A 282 3.24 -3.08 21.59
C THR A 282 3.98 -4.31 21.06
N LYS A 283 3.40 -4.98 20.07
CA LYS A 283 3.99 -6.13 19.38
C LYS A 283 4.12 -5.84 17.89
N GLY A 284 5.31 -6.02 17.35
CA GLY A 284 5.64 -5.70 15.97
C GLY A 284 4.92 -6.57 14.96
N LEU A 285 4.45 -5.97 13.86
CA LEU A 285 4.02 -6.69 12.67
C LEU A 285 5.06 -6.51 11.57
N ILE A 286 5.04 -5.36 10.91
CA ILE A 286 5.85 -5.09 9.72
C ILE A 286 6.14 -3.60 9.64
N ARG A 287 7.34 -3.27 9.20
CA ARG A 287 7.76 -1.91 8.88
C ARG A 287 8.19 -1.82 7.42
N VAL A 288 7.70 -0.82 6.72
CA VAL A 288 8.20 -0.42 5.41
C VAL A 288 8.61 1.04 5.44
N GLY A 289 9.60 1.42 4.64
CA GLY A 289 9.97 2.81 4.53
C GLY A 289 10.75 3.17 3.27
N ALA A 290 10.82 4.46 3.00
CA ALA A 290 11.56 5.03 1.88
C ALA A 290 12.31 6.30 2.32
N SER A 291 13.52 6.49 1.78
CA SER A 291 14.31 7.71 1.96
C SER A 291 15.16 8.01 0.74
N GLY A 292 15.65 9.24 0.66
CA GLY A 292 16.56 9.71 -0.38
C GLY A 292 15.86 10.49 -1.49
N ASN A 293 16.65 10.85 -2.50
CA ASN A 293 16.25 11.74 -3.58
C ASN A 293 15.45 11.00 -4.67
N LEU A 294 14.39 11.62 -5.15
CA LEU A 294 13.54 11.19 -6.25
C LEU A 294 13.55 12.27 -7.33
N LYS A 295 13.58 11.85 -8.61
CA LYS A 295 13.55 12.74 -9.78
C LYS A 295 12.34 12.43 -10.66
N ASN A 296 12.03 13.34 -11.59
CA ASN A 296 10.87 13.22 -12.49
C ASN A 296 9.59 12.85 -11.74
N ALA A 297 9.49 13.29 -10.49
CA ALA A 297 8.35 13.03 -9.64
C ALA A 297 7.19 13.90 -10.07
N SER A 298 5.99 13.33 -10.11
CA SER A 298 4.75 14.03 -10.40
C SER A 298 3.62 13.49 -9.54
N LEU A 299 2.76 14.36 -9.06
CA LEU A 299 1.54 14.06 -8.34
C LEU A 299 0.40 14.87 -8.95
N THR A 300 -0.61 14.18 -9.47
CA THR A 300 -1.78 14.81 -10.08
C THR A 300 -3.03 14.47 -9.29
N PHE A 301 -3.91 15.44 -9.07
CA PHE A 301 -5.20 15.28 -8.43
C PHE A 301 -6.30 15.95 -9.24
N ARG A 302 -7.40 15.23 -9.50
CA ARG A 302 -8.54 15.76 -10.24
C ARG A 302 -9.86 15.13 -9.82
N GLY A 303 -10.95 15.88 -10.00
CA GLY A 303 -12.29 15.30 -10.04
C GLY A 303 -12.48 14.43 -11.30
N THR A 304 -13.33 13.42 -11.21
CA THR A 304 -13.71 12.56 -12.34
C THR A 304 -15.22 12.40 -12.39
N ASP A 305 -15.79 12.35 -13.60
CA ASP A 305 -17.20 12.04 -13.84
C ASP A 305 -17.29 10.64 -14.45
N GLY A 306 -17.76 9.68 -13.64
CA GLY A 306 -17.90 8.29 -14.04
C GLY A 306 -18.94 8.07 -15.12
N ARG A 307 -19.76 9.07 -15.48
CA ARG A 307 -20.75 9.01 -16.57
C ARG A 307 -20.16 9.42 -17.92
N SER A 308 -19.06 10.17 -17.92
CA SER A 308 -18.50 10.79 -19.12
C SER A 308 -17.65 9.81 -19.96
N GLY A 309 -18.02 9.63 -21.23
CA GLY A 309 -17.15 9.23 -22.35
C GLY A 309 -16.52 7.82 -22.37
N SER A 310 -17.00 6.98 -23.30
CA SER A 310 -16.42 5.71 -23.80
C SER A 310 -16.74 4.39 -23.09
N GLY A 311 -17.93 4.21 -22.51
CA GLY A 311 -18.50 2.87 -22.23
C GLY A 311 -17.76 1.99 -21.21
N ASN A 312 -16.58 2.39 -20.75
CA ASN A 312 -15.80 1.68 -19.76
C ASN A 312 -16.21 2.19 -18.39
N ALA A 313 -17.21 1.54 -17.81
CA ALA A 313 -17.52 1.67 -16.40
C ALA A 313 -16.26 1.28 -15.61
N MET A 314 -15.45 2.26 -15.19
CA MET A 314 -14.09 2.03 -14.67
C MET A 314 -14.07 1.02 -13.52
N LEU A 315 -15.13 1.04 -12.72
CA LEU A 315 -15.36 0.18 -11.55
C LEU A 315 -16.39 -0.93 -11.83
N GLY A 316 -17.00 -0.93 -13.03
CA GLY A 316 -18.17 -1.72 -13.39
C GLY A 316 -19.49 -0.98 -13.20
N LYS A 317 -20.58 -1.70 -13.51
CA LYS A 317 -21.95 -1.27 -13.30
C LYS A 317 -22.40 -1.58 -11.87
N ALA A 318 -23.36 -0.81 -11.35
CA ALA A 318 -23.95 -1.08 -10.04
C ALA A 318 -24.73 -2.40 -10.05
N PHE A 319 -24.68 -3.15 -8.94
CA PHE A 319 -25.40 -4.43 -8.79
C PHE A 319 -26.33 -4.39 -7.57
N ALA A 320 -27.55 -4.90 -7.76
CA ALA A 320 -28.50 -5.02 -6.67
C ALA A 320 -28.04 -6.06 -5.64
N ALA A 321 -28.46 -5.90 -4.39
CA ALA A 321 -28.16 -6.86 -3.33
C ALA A 321 -28.66 -8.28 -3.67
N GLY A 322 -29.82 -8.37 -4.31
CA GLY A 322 -30.43 -9.63 -4.76
C GLY A 322 -29.83 -10.25 -6.01
N ASN A 323 -28.90 -9.58 -6.72
CA ASN A 323 -28.35 -10.11 -7.96
C ASN A 323 -27.44 -11.31 -7.69
N ALA A 324 -27.78 -12.47 -8.24
CA ALA A 324 -27.02 -13.72 -8.09
C ALA A 324 -26.05 -14.01 -9.26
N THR A 325 -26.09 -13.20 -10.31
CA THR A 325 -25.32 -13.41 -11.55
C THR A 325 -24.08 -12.50 -11.60
N THR A 326 -23.31 -12.59 -12.68
CA THR A 326 -22.19 -11.69 -13.01
C THR A 326 -22.58 -10.62 -14.02
N THR A 327 -23.82 -10.64 -14.51
CA THR A 327 -24.37 -9.61 -15.41
C THR A 327 -25.11 -8.57 -14.57
N ALA A 328 -24.81 -7.29 -14.81
CA ALA A 328 -25.44 -6.18 -14.10
C ALA A 328 -26.95 -6.13 -14.36
N ASP A 329 -27.68 -5.58 -13.41
CA ASP A 329 -29.12 -5.38 -13.53
C ASP A 329 -29.45 -4.44 -14.70
N THR A 330 -30.57 -4.68 -15.38
CA THR A 330 -30.96 -3.89 -16.57
C THR A 330 -31.16 -2.43 -16.17
N GLY A 331 -30.50 -1.51 -16.89
CA GLY A 331 -30.59 -0.06 -16.62
C GLY A 331 -29.55 0.48 -15.63
N SER A 332 -28.70 -0.37 -15.05
CA SER A 332 -27.73 0.05 -14.03
C SER A 332 -26.78 1.16 -14.50
N ALA A 333 -26.57 2.14 -13.63
CA ALA A 333 -25.54 3.16 -13.79
C ALA A 333 -24.13 2.59 -13.55
N ASN A 334 -23.10 3.38 -13.85
CA ASN A 334 -21.73 3.07 -13.45
C ASN A 334 -21.63 3.23 -11.93
N ILE A 335 -20.83 2.40 -11.24
CA ILE A 335 -20.69 2.50 -9.78
C ILE A 335 -20.21 3.89 -9.36
N MET A 336 -19.22 4.43 -10.08
CA MET A 336 -18.84 5.84 -10.00
C MET A 336 -19.91 6.67 -10.72
N GLY A 337 -20.59 7.53 -9.97
CA GLY A 337 -21.59 8.45 -10.52
C GLY A 337 -20.96 9.71 -11.11
N SER A 338 -21.67 10.82 -10.99
CA SER A 338 -21.26 12.15 -11.48
C SER A 338 -20.06 12.76 -10.77
N THR A 339 -19.67 12.24 -9.60
CA THR A 339 -18.49 12.70 -8.87
C THR A 339 -17.59 11.53 -8.50
N GLY A 340 -16.32 11.85 -8.29
CA GLY A 340 -15.29 10.92 -7.86
C GLY A 340 -13.94 11.62 -7.88
N LEU A 341 -12.95 11.01 -7.22
CA LEU A 341 -11.58 11.52 -7.18
C LEU A 341 -10.67 10.60 -7.99
N ALA A 342 -9.77 11.19 -8.78
CA ALA A 342 -8.68 10.49 -9.43
C ALA A 342 -7.34 11.13 -9.07
N MET A 343 -6.34 10.28 -8.81
CA MET A 343 -4.97 10.70 -8.55
C MET A 343 -3.96 9.81 -9.27
N ARG A 344 -2.75 10.33 -9.50
CA ARG A 344 -1.62 9.56 -10.01
C ARG A 344 -0.33 10.12 -9.45
N MET A 345 0.55 9.23 -9.00
CA MET A 345 1.88 9.54 -8.51
C MET A 345 2.91 8.78 -9.34
N LYS A 346 3.96 9.47 -9.77
CA LYS A 346 5.12 8.88 -10.45
C LYS A 346 6.39 9.43 -9.82
N ALA A 347 7.44 8.61 -9.76
CA ALA A 347 8.79 9.06 -9.40
C ALA A 347 9.85 8.09 -9.92
N ASP A 348 11.00 8.64 -10.31
CA ASP A 348 12.20 7.90 -10.67
C ASP A 348 13.14 7.82 -9.46
N PHE A 349 13.70 6.63 -9.23
CA PHE A 349 14.65 6.38 -8.17
C PHE A 349 16.07 6.81 -8.57
N THR A 350 16.78 7.42 -7.64
CA THR A 350 18.18 7.77 -7.81
C THR A 350 19.06 6.65 -7.27
N ASN A 351 20.10 6.29 -8.03
CA ASN A 351 21.07 5.25 -7.67
C ASN A 351 22.47 5.80 -7.33
N THR A 352 22.68 7.10 -7.54
CA THR A 352 23.93 7.85 -7.37
C THR A 352 23.67 9.19 -6.67
N GLY A 353 24.73 9.87 -6.22
CA GLY A 353 24.65 11.16 -5.52
C GLY A 353 24.72 11.05 -3.99
N ALA A 354 24.54 12.17 -3.29
CA ALA A 354 24.70 12.25 -1.84
C ALA A 354 23.63 11.47 -1.05
N ASN A 355 22.38 11.46 -1.54
CA ASN A 355 21.24 10.80 -0.91
C ASN A 355 20.51 9.89 -1.93
N PRO A 356 21.10 8.76 -2.37
CA PRO A 356 20.43 7.85 -3.30
C PRO A 356 19.16 7.26 -2.67
N THR A 357 18.18 6.89 -3.50
CA THR A 357 16.93 6.29 -3.01
C THR A 357 17.20 4.95 -2.33
N THR A 358 16.59 4.76 -1.17
CA THR A 358 16.59 3.49 -0.45
C THR A 358 15.18 3.11 -0.03
N LEU A 359 14.85 1.83 -0.15
CA LEU A 359 13.61 1.25 0.39
C LEU A 359 13.96 0.29 1.52
N GLU A 360 13.16 0.28 2.59
CA GLU A 360 13.38 -0.55 3.76
C GLU A 360 12.18 -1.48 3.99
N LEU A 361 12.47 -2.72 4.38
CA LEU A 361 11.49 -3.71 4.85
C LEU A 361 12.03 -4.35 6.13
N ALA A 362 11.31 -4.23 7.24
CA ALA A 362 11.74 -4.75 8.53
C ALA A 362 10.57 -5.35 9.31
N HIS A 363 10.88 -6.06 10.38
CA HIS A 363 9.88 -6.35 11.40
C HIS A 363 9.44 -5.05 12.10
N GLY A 364 8.20 -5.01 12.57
CA GLY A 364 7.67 -3.83 13.26
C GLY A 364 8.19 -3.69 14.69
N GLY A 365 8.07 -2.49 15.25
CA GLY A 365 8.37 -2.20 16.66
C GLY A 365 9.85 -2.32 17.06
N SER A 366 10.09 -2.61 18.35
CA SER A 366 11.42 -2.77 18.94
C SER A 366 11.97 -4.19 18.72
N ASN A 367 13.28 -4.38 18.94
CA ASN A 367 13.99 -5.65 18.74
C ASN A 367 13.81 -6.21 17.32
N ALA A 368 13.84 -5.34 16.31
CA ALA A 368 13.53 -5.67 14.93
C ALA A 368 14.77 -5.65 14.04
N TYR A 369 14.92 -6.67 13.19
CA TYR A 369 15.84 -6.64 12.05
C TYR A 369 15.07 -6.34 10.77
N GLY A 370 15.79 -5.83 9.77
CA GLY A 370 15.26 -5.52 8.46
C GLY A 370 16.30 -5.55 7.36
N LEU A 371 15.83 -5.22 6.16
CA LEU A 371 16.60 -5.10 4.94
C LEU A 371 16.44 -3.68 4.41
N LYS A 372 17.54 -3.10 3.94
CA LYS A 372 17.57 -1.86 3.17
C LYS A 372 18.04 -2.16 1.76
N PHE A 373 17.19 -1.87 0.79
CA PHE A 373 17.40 -2.01 -0.64
C PHE A 373 17.88 -0.68 -1.22
N SER A 374 18.85 -0.74 -2.14
CA SER A 374 19.48 0.43 -2.73
C SER A 374 20.05 0.09 -4.12
N ASN A 375 20.52 1.13 -4.83
CA ASN A 375 20.99 1.01 -6.21
C ASN A 375 19.92 0.41 -7.12
N PHE A 376 18.79 1.12 -7.23
CA PHE A 376 17.67 0.72 -8.08
C PHE A 376 18.00 0.95 -9.54
N THR A 377 17.78 -0.09 -10.35
CA THR A 377 18.01 -0.08 -11.80
C THR A 377 16.78 -0.62 -12.53
N PRO A 378 16.57 -0.26 -13.81
CA PRO A 378 15.56 -0.91 -14.63
C PRO A 378 15.92 -2.38 -14.92
N LEU A 379 14.98 -3.12 -15.51
CA LEU A 379 15.17 -4.53 -15.89
C LEU A 379 16.36 -4.72 -16.85
N ILE A 380 16.44 -3.87 -17.88
CA ILE A 380 17.51 -3.88 -18.88
C ILE A 380 18.75 -3.20 -18.30
N THR A 381 19.87 -3.91 -18.21
CA THR A 381 20.97 -3.52 -17.31
C THR A 381 22.07 -2.66 -17.91
N THR A 382 22.44 -2.87 -19.18
CA THR A 382 23.57 -2.14 -19.76
C THR A 382 23.38 -1.70 -21.19
N TYR A 383 22.77 -2.45 -22.09
CA TYR A 383 22.65 -2.00 -23.48
C TYR A 383 21.21 -2.00 -23.96
N ASN A 384 20.75 -0.92 -24.59
CA ASN A 384 19.49 -0.91 -25.33
C ASN A 384 19.64 -1.73 -26.63
N GLY A 385 18.55 -1.94 -27.38
CA GLY A 385 18.57 -2.68 -28.64
C GLY A 385 19.47 -2.09 -29.75
N SER A 386 20.08 -0.91 -29.51
CA SER A 386 21.03 -0.22 -30.39
C SER A 386 22.48 -0.27 -29.89
N GLY A 387 22.77 -1.00 -28.80
CA GLY A 387 24.11 -1.12 -28.24
C GLY A 387 24.61 0.12 -27.49
N GLN A 388 23.71 1.00 -27.01
CA GLN A 388 24.05 2.13 -26.14
C GLN A 388 23.76 1.85 -24.66
N GLU A 389 24.52 2.48 -23.76
CA GLU A 389 24.37 2.29 -22.32
C GLU A 389 22.96 2.65 -21.84
N ASN A 390 22.28 1.76 -21.10
CA ASN A 390 20.97 2.05 -20.54
C ASN A 390 21.12 2.92 -19.27
N THR A 391 20.93 4.23 -19.43
CA THR A 391 20.93 5.20 -18.33
C THR A 391 19.56 5.40 -17.68
N GLY A 392 18.58 4.54 -17.99
CA GLY A 392 17.25 4.61 -17.42
C GLY A 392 17.25 4.42 -15.90
N ALA A 393 16.34 5.09 -15.21
CA ALA A 393 16.11 4.91 -13.78
C ALA A 393 15.10 3.77 -13.52
N GLY A 394 15.26 3.06 -12.40
CA GLY A 394 14.14 2.32 -11.86
C GLY A 394 13.06 3.31 -11.39
N TYR A 395 11.78 2.97 -11.56
CA TYR A 395 10.71 3.93 -11.26
C TYR A 395 9.49 3.28 -10.60
N PHE A 396 8.66 4.14 -10.03
CA PHE A 396 7.31 3.83 -9.57
C PHE A 396 6.31 4.74 -10.28
N ASP A 397 5.19 4.15 -10.70
CA ASP A 397 4.02 4.84 -11.23
C ASP A 397 2.77 4.17 -10.64
N SER A 398 1.96 4.92 -9.90
CA SER A 398 0.74 4.38 -9.30
C SER A 398 -0.33 4.03 -10.34
N GLY A 399 -0.13 4.37 -11.61
CA GLY A 399 -1.20 4.41 -12.58
C GLY A 399 -2.29 5.39 -12.15
N ASN A 400 -3.50 5.27 -12.69
CA ASN A 400 -4.62 6.07 -12.21
C ASN A 400 -5.26 5.38 -11.00
N VAL A 401 -5.33 6.10 -9.88
CA VAL A 401 -6.00 5.67 -8.65
C VAL A 401 -7.31 6.44 -8.50
N TYR A 402 -8.42 5.73 -8.45
CA TYR A 402 -9.76 6.28 -8.28
C TYR A 402 -10.25 6.01 -6.87
N VAL A 403 -10.85 7.01 -6.25
CA VAL A 403 -11.48 6.89 -4.93
C VAL A 403 -12.93 7.37 -5.06
N ASN A 404 -13.87 6.56 -4.59
CA ASN A 404 -15.29 6.90 -4.54
C ASN A 404 -15.95 6.19 -3.35
N LEU A 405 -17.16 6.61 -3.00
CA LEU A 405 -18.08 5.80 -2.22
C LEU A 405 -18.85 4.84 -3.16
N ALA A 406 -19.43 3.77 -2.63
CA ALA A 406 -20.27 2.90 -3.43
C ALA A 406 -21.28 2.12 -2.60
N ASN A 407 -22.39 1.76 -3.25
CA ASN A 407 -23.34 0.76 -2.80
C ASN A 407 -23.55 -0.25 -3.93
N THR A 408 -22.75 -1.32 -3.94
CA THR A 408 -22.81 -2.35 -4.99
C THR A 408 -22.40 -3.71 -4.44
N LYS A 409 -22.93 -4.78 -5.03
CA LYS A 409 -22.54 -6.16 -4.68
C LYS A 409 -21.21 -6.56 -5.30
N ARG A 410 -20.90 -6.04 -6.49
CA ARG A 410 -19.72 -6.43 -7.28
C ARG A 410 -18.98 -5.22 -7.85
N MET A 411 -17.70 -5.43 -8.14
CA MET A 411 -16.86 -4.51 -8.90
C MET A 411 -16.09 -5.26 -9.99
N ALA A 412 -15.96 -4.63 -11.16
CA ALA A 412 -15.28 -5.24 -12.31
C ALA A 412 -13.79 -4.90 -12.31
N LEU A 413 -12.95 -5.92 -12.51
CA LEU A 413 -11.54 -5.78 -12.85
C LEU A 413 -11.33 -5.89 -14.37
N PRO A 414 -10.33 -5.19 -14.93
CA PRO A 414 -9.84 -5.48 -16.28
C PRO A 414 -9.43 -6.95 -16.42
N GLN A 415 -9.74 -7.56 -17.57
CA GLN A 415 -9.45 -8.96 -17.81
C GLN A 415 -8.01 -9.18 -18.27
N ASN A 416 -7.37 -10.23 -17.75
CA ASN A 416 -6.07 -10.68 -18.22
C ASN A 416 -6.25 -11.72 -19.34
N ALA A 417 -5.88 -11.33 -20.57
CA ALA A 417 -6.03 -12.17 -21.75
C ALA A 417 -5.16 -13.44 -21.71
N VAL A 418 -3.98 -13.39 -21.07
CA VAL A 418 -3.06 -14.55 -20.96
C VAL A 418 -3.68 -15.61 -20.05
N LEU A 419 -4.20 -15.22 -18.89
CA LEU A 419 -4.89 -16.13 -17.97
C LEU A 419 -6.18 -16.71 -18.61
N ASN A 420 -6.92 -15.90 -19.36
CA ASN A 420 -8.11 -16.33 -20.09
C ASN A 420 -7.80 -17.30 -21.24
N ALA A 421 -6.58 -17.29 -21.77
CA ALA A 421 -6.15 -18.19 -22.84
C ALA A 421 -5.54 -19.50 -22.31
N ALA A 422 -4.99 -19.50 -21.09
CA ALA A 422 -4.26 -20.60 -20.49
C ALA A 422 -5.15 -21.87 -20.32
N PRO A 423 -4.73 -23.04 -20.86
CA PRO A 423 -5.44 -24.31 -20.69
C PRO A 423 -5.66 -24.72 -19.23
N PHE A 424 -6.86 -25.19 -18.90
CA PHE A 424 -7.20 -25.80 -17.61
C PHE A 424 -8.34 -26.81 -17.76
N LEU A 425 -8.07 -28.12 -17.59
CA LEU A 425 -9.04 -29.19 -17.88
C LEU A 425 -9.67 -29.05 -19.29
N THR A 426 -10.99 -29.00 -19.40
CA THR A 426 -11.75 -28.73 -20.62
C THR A 426 -12.02 -27.23 -20.84
N ALA A 427 -11.51 -26.37 -19.96
CA ALA A 427 -11.78 -24.94 -19.90
C ALA A 427 -10.47 -24.11 -19.90
N LYS A 428 -10.56 -22.89 -19.37
CA LYS A 428 -9.48 -21.92 -19.25
C LYS A 428 -9.15 -21.66 -17.78
N LEU A 429 -7.92 -21.26 -17.51
CA LEU A 429 -7.43 -21.05 -16.15
C LEU A 429 -8.24 -19.95 -15.43
N THR A 430 -8.65 -18.91 -16.16
CA THR A 430 -9.65 -17.93 -15.73
C THR A 430 -10.76 -17.75 -16.77
N LYS A 431 -11.92 -17.28 -16.31
CA LYS A 431 -13.05 -16.85 -17.15
C LYS A 431 -13.46 -15.40 -16.85
N PRO A 432 -14.20 -14.70 -17.73
CA PRO A 432 -14.65 -13.32 -17.49
C PRO A 432 -15.32 -13.09 -16.13
N ASP A 433 -16.10 -14.07 -15.66
CA ASP A 433 -16.76 -14.02 -14.34
C ASP A 433 -15.78 -13.92 -13.16
N ASP A 434 -14.56 -14.48 -13.29
CA ASP A 434 -13.56 -14.48 -12.22
C ASP A 434 -13.05 -13.05 -11.92
N TYR A 435 -13.26 -12.11 -12.84
CA TYR A 435 -12.89 -10.69 -12.71
C TYR A 435 -14.01 -9.82 -12.08
N GLN A 436 -15.11 -10.44 -11.66
CA GLN A 436 -16.22 -9.77 -10.96
C GLN A 436 -16.09 -9.96 -9.45
N LEU A 437 -15.32 -9.06 -8.82
CA LEU A 437 -15.05 -9.06 -7.38
C LEU A 437 -16.33 -8.88 -6.59
N LEU A 438 -16.63 -9.78 -5.66
CA LEU A 438 -17.66 -9.59 -4.64
C LEU A 438 -17.17 -8.61 -3.56
N VAL A 439 -18.03 -7.71 -3.11
CA VAL A 439 -17.66 -6.69 -2.11
C VAL A 439 -17.72 -7.22 -0.68
N SER A 440 -18.76 -7.98 -0.32
CA SER A 440 -19.02 -8.30 1.09
C SER A 440 -19.70 -9.63 1.40
N LYS A 441 -20.30 -10.29 0.40
CA LYS A 441 -21.18 -11.44 0.61
C LYS A 441 -21.12 -12.40 -0.57
N ALA A 442 -21.59 -13.62 -0.34
CA ALA A 442 -21.57 -14.67 -1.35
C ALA A 442 -22.44 -14.29 -2.54
N ALA A 443 -22.11 -14.81 -3.72
CA ALA A 443 -22.93 -14.60 -4.92
C ALA A 443 -24.38 -15.06 -4.69
N THR A 444 -24.57 -16.15 -3.95
CA THR A 444 -25.87 -16.76 -3.63
C THR A 444 -26.65 -16.03 -2.52
N ASP A 445 -26.04 -15.09 -1.80
CA ASP A 445 -26.75 -14.30 -0.78
C ASP A 445 -27.54 -13.19 -1.47
N THR A 446 -28.87 -13.32 -1.45
CA THR A 446 -29.82 -12.39 -2.07
C THR A 446 -30.62 -11.57 -1.05
N THR A 447 -30.37 -11.73 0.24
CA THR A 447 -31.20 -11.13 1.31
C THR A 447 -30.45 -10.06 2.09
N THR A 448 -29.14 -10.21 2.27
CA THR A 448 -28.32 -9.20 2.96
C THR A 448 -28.21 -7.96 2.09
N PRO A 449 -28.40 -6.72 2.59
CA PRO A 449 -28.16 -5.49 1.84
C PRO A 449 -26.70 -5.35 1.36
N ASN A 450 -26.45 -4.49 0.37
CA ASN A 450 -25.08 -4.09 0.04
C ASN A 450 -24.58 -3.10 1.10
N PRO A 451 -23.35 -3.23 1.62
CA PRO A 451 -22.79 -2.21 2.49
C PRO A 451 -22.51 -0.95 1.68
N ASN A 452 -22.64 0.20 2.33
CA ASN A 452 -21.99 1.41 1.85
C ASN A 452 -20.49 1.25 2.12
N ALA A 453 -19.66 1.42 1.10
CA ALA A 453 -18.23 1.20 1.16
C ALA A 453 -17.45 2.39 0.59
N VAL A 454 -16.22 2.57 1.07
CA VAL A 454 -15.20 3.32 0.33
C VAL A 454 -14.57 2.36 -0.65
N ILE A 455 -14.47 2.76 -1.92
CA ILE A 455 -13.81 1.98 -2.96
C ILE A 455 -12.59 2.71 -3.49
N VAL A 456 -11.52 1.96 -3.66
CA VAL A 456 -10.26 2.40 -4.27
C VAL A 456 -9.97 1.49 -5.44
N ALA A 457 -9.69 2.06 -6.60
CA ALA A 457 -9.36 1.30 -7.79
C ALA A 457 -8.09 1.82 -8.43
N VAL A 458 -7.18 0.93 -8.76
CA VAL A 458 -5.89 1.22 -9.39
C VAL A 458 -5.92 0.68 -10.80
N ARG A 459 -5.49 1.47 -11.79
CA ARG A 459 -5.41 1.08 -13.19
C ARG A 459 -4.01 1.26 -13.73
N ASP A 460 -3.43 0.17 -14.25
CA ASP A 460 -2.10 0.09 -14.83
C ASP A 460 -0.97 0.64 -13.93
N ALA A 461 -0.94 0.27 -12.65
CA ALA A 461 0.19 0.60 -11.78
C ALA A 461 1.44 -0.17 -12.18
N GLU A 462 2.59 0.48 -12.05
CA GLU A 462 3.91 -0.05 -12.38
C GLU A 462 4.92 0.24 -11.28
N PHE A 463 5.67 -0.78 -10.90
CA PHE A 463 6.91 -0.63 -10.14
C PHE A 463 7.98 -1.32 -10.96
N GLN A 464 8.80 -0.60 -11.71
CA GLN A 464 9.82 -1.19 -12.58
C GLN A 464 11.19 -0.84 -12.03
N ALA A 465 11.55 -1.52 -10.94
CA ALA A 465 12.82 -1.32 -10.28
C ALA A 465 13.38 -2.63 -9.72
N ILE A 466 14.70 -2.75 -9.83
CA ILE A 466 15.49 -3.87 -9.35
C ILE A 466 16.55 -3.34 -8.40
N SER A 467 16.52 -3.78 -7.14
CA SER A 467 17.60 -3.51 -6.20
C SER A 467 18.84 -4.33 -6.58
N ARG A 468 20.01 -3.69 -6.59
CA ARG A 468 21.31 -4.35 -6.82
C ARG A 468 22.12 -4.54 -5.54
N LYS A 469 21.68 -3.88 -4.46
CA LYS A 469 22.40 -3.87 -3.18
C LYS A 469 21.42 -3.90 -2.04
N THR A 470 21.54 -4.93 -1.22
CA THR A 470 20.82 -5.08 0.05
C THR A 470 21.79 -5.06 1.22
N SER A 471 21.42 -4.34 2.29
CA SER A 471 22.12 -4.35 3.59
C SER A 471 21.15 -4.70 4.72
N PHE A 472 21.62 -5.42 5.73
CA PHE A 472 20.85 -5.66 6.94
C PHE A 472 20.84 -4.41 7.83
N ILE A 473 19.68 -4.13 8.42
CA ILE A 473 19.48 -3.01 9.35
C ILE A 473 18.83 -3.54 10.62
N ALA A 474 18.98 -2.81 11.73
CA ALA A 474 18.32 -3.13 12.99
C ALA A 474 17.64 -1.90 13.59
N SER A 475 16.64 -2.11 14.43
CA SER A 475 16.08 -1.08 15.29
C SER A 475 17.15 -0.53 16.25
N SER A 476 16.95 0.69 16.75
CA SER A 476 17.94 1.40 17.56
C SER A 476 18.29 0.71 18.89
N ASP A 477 17.45 -0.20 19.37
CA ASP A 477 17.65 -0.98 20.58
C ASP A 477 18.50 -2.26 20.36
N LEU A 478 18.97 -2.51 19.14
CA LEU A 478 19.85 -3.62 18.80
C LEU A 478 21.19 -3.14 18.23
N ALA A 479 22.22 -3.98 18.35
CA ALA A 479 23.49 -3.75 17.68
C ALA A 479 23.30 -3.80 16.16
N GLN A 480 23.90 -2.83 15.46
CA GLN A 480 23.77 -2.74 14.01
C GLN A 480 24.54 -3.88 13.30
N PRO A 481 23.96 -4.49 12.26
CA PRO A 481 24.62 -5.52 11.47
C PRO A 481 25.92 -5.05 10.79
N ASN A 482 26.91 -5.94 10.70
CA ASN A 482 28.06 -5.72 9.82
C ASN A 482 27.65 -5.95 8.36
N ASN A 483 27.82 -4.93 7.52
CA ASN A 483 27.37 -4.92 6.12
C ASN A 483 28.52 -4.93 5.10
N ALA A 484 29.72 -5.39 5.49
CA ALA A 484 30.83 -5.52 4.55
C ALA A 484 30.47 -6.49 3.40
N GLY A 485 30.29 -5.98 2.19
CA GLY A 485 30.23 -6.81 0.97
C GLY A 485 28.85 -7.17 0.38
N GLY A 486 27.73 -6.56 0.81
CA GLY A 486 26.41 -6.90 0.23
C GLY A 486 26.31 -6.61 -1.28
N THR A 487 26.51 -7.63 -2.12
CA THR A 487 26.39 -7.55 -3.60
C THR A 487 25.20 -8.33 -4.14
N TRP A 488 24.14 -8.50 -3.37
CA TRP A 488 22.91 -9.16 -3.83
C TRP A 488 21.74 -8.20 -3.75
N GLY A 489 20.68 -8.51 -4.48
CA GLY A 489 19.49 -7.69 -4.52
C GLY A 489 18.22 -8.50 -4.77
N LEU A 490 17.09 -7.85 -4.56
CA LEU A 490 15.76 -8.38 -4.84
C LEU A 490 15.13 -7.53 -5.95
N GLY A 491 14.73 -8.18 -7.03
CA GLY A 491 13.91 -7.60 -8.08
C GLY A 491 12.45 -7.98 -7.86
N LEU A 492 11.61 -6.99 -7.58
CA LEU A 492 10.14 -7.16 -7.50
C LEU A 492 9.43 -6.25 -8.51
N PRO A 493 9.80 -6.28 -9.81
CA PRO A 493 9.09 -5.46 -10.78
C PRO A 493 7.63 -5.92 -10.88
N ILE A 494 6.71 -4.97 -11.02
CA ILE A 494 5.27 -5.15 -11.17
C ILE A 494 4.85 -4.38 -12.42
N TYR A 495 4.19 -5.07 -13.35
CA TYR A 495 3.76 -4.54 -14.62
C TYR A 495 2.23 -4.63 -14.78
N GLY A 496 1.61 -3.47 -15.06
CA GLY A 496 0.18 -3.37 -15.37
C GLY A 496 -0.71 -3.91 -14.25
N LEU A 497 -0.45 -3.50 -13.01
CA LEU A 497 -1.27 -3.88 -11.86
C LEU A 497 -2.60 -3.11 -11.90
N ASP A 498 -3.68 -3.87 -12.05
CA ASP A 498 -5.04 -3.42 -11.84
C ASP A 498 -5.53 -3.94 -10.48
N ALA A 499 -6.13 -3.07 -9.67
CA ALA A 499 -6.67 -3.48 -8.38
C ALA A 499 -7.99 -2.79 -8.07
N ASN A 500 -8.83 -3.45 -7.30
CA ASN A 500 -10.03 -2.90 -6.69
C ASN A 500 -10.05 -3.31 -5.21
N LEU A 501 -10.31 -2.34 -4.34
CA LEU A 501 -10.44 -2.51 -2.91
C LEU A 501 -11.72 -1.83 -2.46
N ALA A 502 -12.61 -2.55 -1.79
CA ALA A 502 -13.76 -2.00 -1.08
C ALA A 502 -13.55 -2.17 0.42
N ILE A 503 -13.88 -1.15 1.20
CA ILE A 503 -13.73 -1.12 2.66
C ILE A 503 -15.01 -0.61 3.30
N TYR A 504 -15.49 -1.30 4.33
CA TYR A 504 -16.68 -0.92 5.10
C TYR A 504 -16.57 -1.46 6.54
N GLY A 505 -17.36 -0.93 7.48
CA GLY A 505 -17.43 -1.49 8.83
C GLY A 505 -18.36 -2.71 8.89
N THR A 506 -18.01 -3.69 9.71
CA THR A 506 -18.82 -4.90 9.91
C THR A 506 -18.63 -5.45 11.33
N LYS A 507 -19.41 -6.48 11.68
CA LYS A 507 -19.34 -7.17 12.96
C LYS A 507 -19.09 -8.66 12.76
N PHE A 508 -18.42 -9.28 13.74
CA PHE A 508 -18.14 -10.71 13.74
C PHE A 508 -18.60 -11.37 15.03
N THR A 509 -19.25 -12.53 14.87
CA THR A 509 -19.62 -13.44 15.95
C THR A 509 -19.17 -14.83 15.56
N GLY A 510 -18.35 -15.46 16.39
CA GLY A 510 -17.74 -16.75 16.09
C GLY A 510 -16.36 -16.89 16.73
N THR A 511 -15.61 -17.90 16.31
CA THR A 511 -14.26 -18.19 16.84
C THR A 511 -13.21 -17.82 15.80
N PRO A 512 -12.39 -16.78 16.01
CA PRO A 512 -11.24 -16.50 15.16
C PRO A 512 -10.24 -17.67 15.18
N TYR A 513 -9.45 -17.84 14.11
CA TYR A 513 -8.45 -18.90 14.03
C TYR A 513 -7.52 -18.91 15.26
N GLY A 514 -7.41 -20.07 15.93
CA GLY A 514 -6.55 -20.25 17.10
C GLY A 514 -6.90 -19.32 18.29
N GLY A 515 -8.14 -18.85 18.37
CA GLY A 515 -8.65 -18.01 19.45
C GLY A 515 -9.90 -18.58 20.13
N THR A 516 -10.47 -17.79 21.04
CA THR A 516 -11.76 -18.05 21.69
C THR A 516 -12.93 -17.39 20.96
N ALA A 517 -14.15 -17.90 21.19
CA ALA A 517 -15.37 -17.30 20.65
C ALA A 517 -15.55 -15.84 21.11
N VAL A 518 -15.99 -14.98 20.19
CA VAL A 518 -16.34 -13.57 20.41
C VAL A 518 -17.74 -13.31 19.86
N THR A 519 -18.37 -12.24 20.33
CA THR A 519 -19.72 -11.85 19.94
C THR A 519 -19.73 -10.37 19.59
N ASN A 520 -20.27 -10.02 18.42
CA ASN A 520 -20.38 -8.64 17.93
C ASN A 520 -19.07 -7.84 17.99
N ALA A 521 -17.95 -8.49 17.70
CA ALA A 521 -16.65 -7.83 17.59
C ALA A 521 -16.63 -6.90 16.38
N GLN A 522 -16.13 -5.68 16.54
CA GLN A 522 -15.96 -4.74 15.43
C GLN A 522 -14.88 -5.23 14.48
N ARG A 523 -15.15 -5.18 13.19
CA ARG A 523 -14.21 -5.55 12.13
C ARG A 523 -14.24 -4.58 10.97
N LEU A 524 -13.14 -4.57 10.23
CA LEU A 524 -13.04 -3.98 8.91
C LEU A 524 -13.47 -5.02 7.88
N GLY A 525 -14.60 -4.82 7.22
CA GLY A 525 -15.00 -5.61 6.06
C GLY A 525 -14.24 -5.15 4.82
N PHE A 526 -13.87 -6.09 3.94
CA PHE A 526 -13.19 -5.76 2.70
C PHE A 526 -13.57 -6.67 1.54
N GLY A 527 -13.50 -6.11 0.33
CA GLY A 527 -13.41 -6.87 -0.92
C GLY A 527 -12.14 -6.46 -1.66
N LEU A 528 -11.26 -7.39 -1.96
CA LEU A 528 -9.99 -7.14 -2.64
C LEU A 528 -9.92 -7.97 -3.92
N GLY A 529 -9.56 -7.32 -5.01
CA GLY A 529 -9.21 -7.99 -6.24
C GLY A 529 -8.04 -7.31 -6.92
N LEU A 530 -7.12 -8.07 -7.47
CA LEU A 530 -5.95 -7.57 -8.17
C LEU A 530 -5.59 -8.45 -9.36
N SER A 531 -5.06 -7.85 -10.41
CA SER A 531 -4.51 -8.56 -11.56
C SER A 531 -3.24 -7.88 -12.04
N THR A 532 -2.27 -8.66 -12.52
CA THR A 532 -1.00 -8.17 -13.07
C THR A 532 -0.76 -8.80 -14.42
N LYS A 533 0.06 -8.14 -15.24
CA LYS A 533 0.51 -8.63 -16.55
C LYS A 533 1.92 -9.22 -16.41
N GLY A 534 2.16 -10.37 -17.03
CA GLY A 534 3.44 -11.08 -16.92
C GLY A 534 4.59 -10.31 -17.58
N ILE A 535 4.46 -9.98 -18.86
CA ILE A 535 5.48 -9.27 -19.65
C ILE A 535 4.84 -8.49 -20.79
N ASN A 536 5.48 -7.40 -21.23
CA ASN A 536 5.07 -6.75 -22.47
C ASN A 536 5.64 -7.50 -23.68
N THR A 537 4.78 -8.08 -24.51
CA THR A 537 5.18 -8.86 -25.70
C THR A 537 5.41 -8.00 -26.94
N THR A 538 4.96 -6.75 -26.91
CA THR A 538 5.16 -5.76 -27.97
C THR A 538 5.79 -4.50 -27.41
N ALA A 539 6.33 -3.66 -28.29
CA ALA A 539 6.67 -2.29 -27.93
C ALA A 539 5.41 -1.55 -27.44
N LEU A 540 5.58 -0.70 -26.43
CA LEU A 540 4.51 0.07 -25.81
C LEU A 540 4.48 1.50 -26.35
N ALA A 541 3.33 2.17 -26.22
CA ALA A 541 3.14 3.54 -26.68
C ALA A 541 4.01 4.58 -25.95
N ASP A 542 4.53 4.23 -24.76
CA ASP A 542 5.48 5.05 -24.00
C ASP A 542 6.93 4.92 -24.48
N GLY A 543 7.17 4.18 -25.57
CA GLY A 543 8.49 3.95 -26.16
C GLY A 543 9.24 2.75 -25.56
N SER A 544 8.67 2.04 -24.59
CA SER A 544 9.29 0.84 -24.01
C SER A 544 9.37 -0.29 -25.05
N PRO A 545 10.55 -0.92 -25.25
CA PRO A 545 10.68 -2.03 -26.19
C PRO A 545 10.01 -3.31 -25.66
N ALA A 546 9.73 -4.27 -26.55
CA ALA A 546 9.20 -5.57 -26.14
C ALA A 546 10.14 -6.26 -25.14
N GLY A 547 9.58 -6.87 -24.10
CA GLY A 547 10.31 -7.60 -23.06
C GLY A 547 10.97 -6.74 -21.98
N SER A 548 10.76 -5.42 -21.97
CA SER A 548 11.40 -4.50 -21.02
C SER A 548 10.65 -4.33 -19.69
N LYS A 549 9.37 -4.70 -19.63
CA LYS A 549 8.52 -4.60 -18.43
C LYS A 549 7.99 -5.98 -18.06
N THR A 550 8.04 -6.30 -16.77
CA THR A 550 7.59 -7.60 -16.27
C THR A 550 7.01 -7.51 -14.86
N THR A 551 6.14 -8.45 -14.52
CA THR A 551 5.85 -8.81 -13.13
C THR A 551 6.70 -10.02 -12.76
N SER A 552 7.63 -9.87 -11.81
CA SER A 552 8.59 -10.93 -11.46
C SER A 552 9.03 -10.85 -9.99
N ILE A 553 9.51 -11.98 -9.46
CA ILE A 553 10.18 -12.12 -8.16
C ILE A 553 11.56 -12.73 -8.42
N LEU A 554 12.60 -11.92 -8.35
CA LEU A 554 13.96 -12.28 -8.76
C LEU A 554 14.93 -12.08 -7.61
N LEU A 555 15.69 -13.11 -7.25
CA LEU A 555 16.89 -12.98 -6.44
C LEU A 555 18.08 -12.75 -7.38
N ILE A 556 18.87 -11.71 -7.12
CA ILE A 556 19.88 -11.23 -8.04
C ILE A 556 21.25 -11.24 -7.39
N ASP A 557 22.23 -11.78 -8.11
CA ASP A 557 23.65 -11.63 -7.83
C ASP A 557 24.19 -10.39 -8.55
N GLY A 558 24.43 -9.34 -7.79
CA GLY A 558 25.06 -8.09 -8.20
C GLY A 558 26.58 -8.06 -8.01
N LYS A 559 27.25 -9.21 -7.83
CA LYS A 559 28.71 -9.26 -7.70
C LYS A 559 29.38 -8.60 -8.89
N LYS A 560 30.31 -7.69 -8.59
CA LYS A 560 31.07 -6.91 -9.57
C LYS A 560 32.21 -7.75 -10.12
N TYR A 561 32.44 -7.67 -11.43
CA TYR A 561 33.55 -8.31 -12.12
C TYR A 561 34.31 -7.27 -12.93
N HIS A 562 35.61 -7.47 -13.11
CA HIS A 562 36.41 -6.59 -13.95
C HIS A 562 35.85 -6.52 -15.38
N ASN A 563 35.96 -5.36 -16.03
CA ASN A 563 35.44 -5.19 -17.39
C ASN A 563 36.20 -6.02 -18.43
N THR A 564 37.47 -6.34 -18.14
CA THR A 564 38.34 -7.17 -18.96
C THR A 564 38.39 -8.63 -18.49
N ALA A 565 38.63 -9.55 -19.43
CA ALA A 565 38.90 -10.95 -19.11
C ALA A 565 40.29 -11.13 -18.49
N ALA A 566 40.43 -12.17 -17.66
CA ALA A 566 41.73 -12.77 -17.40
C ALA A 566 42.22 -13.55 -18.64
N THR A 567 43.46 -14.03 -18.59
CA THR A 567 44.13 -14.76 -19.70
C THR A 567 43.37 -16.01 -20.16
N ASP A 568 42.50 -16.57 -19.31
CA ASP A 568 41.64 -17.73 -19.59
C ASP A 568 40.30 -17.37 -20.29
N GLY A 569 40.07 -16.08 -20.59
CA GLY A 569 38.83 -15.60 -21.21
C GLY A 569 37.66 -15.40 -20.22
N VAL A 570 37.90 -15.54 -18.92
CA VAL A 570 36.89 -15.37 -17.85
C VAL A 570 37.14 -14.07 -17.09
N ARG A 571 36.08 -13.31 -16.78
CA ARG A 571 36.22 -12.10 -15.95
C ARG A 571 36.53 -12.46 -14.50
N ASN A 572 37.49 -11.76 -13.90
CA ASN A 572 37.82 -11.89 -12.48
C ASN A 572 36.84 -11.10 -11.61
N ALA A 573 36.54 -11.63 -10.42
CA ALA A 573 35.73 -10.90 -9.44
C ALA A 573 36.46 -9.62 -9.04
N TYR A 574 35.73 -8.50 -9.06
CA TYR A 574 36.28 -7.21 -8.68
C TYR A 574 36.43 -7.17 -7.16
N THR A 575 37.66 -6.96 -6.69
CA THR A 575 37.99 -6.84 -5.26
C THR A 575 38.44 -5.42 -4.88
N SER A 576 39.05 -4.70 -5.82
CA SER A 576 39.46 -3.29 -5.71
C SER A 576 39.86 -2.76 -7.10
N GLY A 577 39.92 -1.44 -7.31
CA GLY A 577 40.25 -0.84 -8.61
C GLY A 577 39.59 0.52 -8.83
N ALA A 578 39.64 1.04 -10.06
CA ALA A 578 38.89 2.22 -10.45
C ALA A 578 37.40 1.88 -10.66
N GLU A 579 36.49 2.82 -10.37
CA GLU A 579 35.05 2.56 -10.55
C GLU A 579 34.63 2.35 -12.01
N THR A 580 35.49 2.71 -12.95
CA THR A 580 35.32 2.48 -14.39
C THR A 580 35.72 1.07 -14.84
N ASP A 581 36.29 0.24 -13.96
CA ASP A 581 36.86 -1.06 -14.29
C ASP A 581 35.97 -2.24 -13.84
N TYR A 582 34.68 -2.01 -13.55
CA TYR A 582 33.80 -3.13 -13.21
C TYR A 582 32.41 -3.03 -13.82
N ASN A 583 31.78 -4.19 -13.97
CA ASN A 583 30.38 -4.33 -14.34
C ASN A 583 29.75 -5.51 -13.55
N PRO A 584 28.56 -5.34 -12.95
CA PRO A 584 27.85 -6.44 -12.32
C PRO A 584 27.55 -7.62 -13.26
N ILE A 585 27.98 -8.82 -12.84
CA ILE A 585 27.12 -9.99 -12.68
C ILE A 585 25.76 -10.05 -13.38
N ASN A 586 24.76 -9.74 -12.56
CA ASN A 586 23.34 -9.73 -12.86
C ASN A 586 22.78 -11.11 -13.21
N TYR A 587 23.31 -12.17 -12.58
CA TYR A 587 22.60 -13.45 -12.55
C TYR A 587 21.34 -13.32 -11.73
N TYR A 588 20.32 -14.07 -12.10
CA TYR A 588 19.11 -14.19 -11.31
C TYR A 588 18.61 -15.63 -11.23
N ILE A 589 17.86 -15.89 -10.17
CA ILE A 589 16.95 -17.03 -10.03
C ILE A 589 15.62 -16.50 -9.55
N GLY A 590 14.52 -17.01 -10.08
CA GLY A 590 13.22 -16.62 -9.57
C GLY A 590 12.03 -17.02 -10.43
N LEU A 591 10.89 -16.45 -10.05
CA LEU A 591 9.64 -16.51 -10.80
C LEU A 591 9.56 -15.28 -11.69
N ARG A 592 9.51 -15.46 -13.00
CA ARG A 592 9.37 -14.36 -13.96
C ARG A 592 8.10 -14.46 -14.78
N ASN A 593 7.71 -13.35 -15.39
CA ASN A 593 6.54 -13.23 -16.25
C ASN A 593 5.25 -13.71 -15.60
N ILE A 594 4.97 -13.21 -14.40
CA ILE A 594 3.83 -13.64 -13.58
C ILE A 594 2.58 -12.88 -14.02
N ASP A 595 1.72 -13.54 -14.78
CA ASP A 595 0.32 -13.16 -14.91
C ASP A 595 -0.44 -13.65 -13.70
N MET A 596 -1.18 -12.78 -13.03
CA MET A 596 -1.90 -13.13 -11.80
C MET A 596 -3.28 -12.48 -11.75
N LEU A 597 -4.21 -13.17 -11.12
CA LEU A 597 -5.51 -12.69 -10.66
C LEU A 597 -5.72 -13.21 -9.24
N LEU A 598 -5.88 -12.31 -8.26
CA LEU A 598 -6.36 -12.65 -6.92
C LEU A 598 -7.67 -11.91 -6.69
N SER A 599 -8.64 -12.57 -6.09
CA SER A 599 -9.87 -11.94 -5.64
C SER A 599 -10.38 -12.60 -4.36
N GLY A 600 -11.05 -11.82 -3.52
CA GLY A 600 -11.71 -12.35 -2.34
C GLY A 600 -12.37 -11.25 -1.54
N TYR A 601 -13.30 -11.64 -0.68
CA TYR A 601 -13.92 -10.72 0.27
C TYR A 601 -13.93 -11.36 1.65
N GLY A 602 -13.93 -10.52 2.68
CA GLY A 602 -13.77 -10.98 4.04
C GLY A 602 -13.80 -9.87 5.07
N SER A 603 -13.23 -10.17 6.23
CA SER A 603 -13.10 -9.21 7.33
C SER A 603 -11.77 -9.34 8.04
N ILE A 604 -11.29 -8.22 8.58
CA ILE A 604 -10.09 -8.10 9.42
C ILE A 604 -10.53 -7.63 10.81
N GLY A 605 -10.11 -8.34 11.84
CA GLY A 605 -10.37 -8.02 13.24
C GLY A 605 -9.10 -8.06 14.08
N LEU A 606 -9.15 -7.40 15.25
CA LEU A 606 -8.05 -7.30 16.21
C LEU A 606 -8.25 -8.15 17.48
N GLU A 607 -9.15 -9.13 17.44
CA GLU A 607 -9.56 -9.89 18.63
C GLU A 607 -8.38 -10.61 19.28
N GLN A 608 -8.36 -10.62 20.62
CA GLN A 608 -7.30 -11.24 21.42
C GLN A 608 -5.90 -10.70 21.13
N GLY A 609 -5.77 -9.48 20.60
CA GLY A 609 -4.48 -8.85 20.32
C GLY A 609 -3.73 -9.44 19.12
N LYS A 610 -4.45 -10.04 18.19
CA LYS A 610 -3.92 -10.58 16.94
C LYS A 610 -4.67 -10.00 15.75
N LEU A 611 -4.05 -9.98 14.57
CA LEU A 611 -4.75 -9.59 13.35
C LEU A 611 -5.38 -10.84 12.74
N ASN A 612 -6.68 -10.97 12.89
CA ASN A 612 -7.48 -12.10 12.41
C ASN A 612 -8.08 -11.75 11.05
N LEU A 613 -7.96 -12.67 10.10
CA LEU A 613 -8.42 -12.52 8.73
C LEU A 613 -9.34 -13.69 8.38
N TYR A 614 -10.59 -13.37 8.06
CA TYR A 614 -11.58 -14.34 7.62
C TYR A 614 -12.04 -14.02 6.20
N ILE A 615 -11.75 -14.92 5.26
CA ILE A 615 -12.06 -14.80 3.83
C ILE A 615 -12.95 -15.99 3.43
N PRO A 616 -14.29 -15.86 3.52
CA PRO A 616 -15.21 -16.95 3.19
C PRO A 616 -15.13 -17.38 1.72
N GLN A 617 -14.70 -16.50 0.82
CA GLN A 617 -14.45 -16.85 -0.56
C GLN A 617 -13.25 -16.07 -1.10
N PHE A 618 -12.27 -16.80 -1.59
CA PHE A 618 -11.14 -16.25 -2.35
C PHE A 618 -10.86 -17.11 -3.59
N MET A 619 -10.17 -16.51 -4.54
CA MET A 619 -9.61 -17.18 -5.69
C MET A 619 -8.27 -16.54 -6.05
N LEU A 620 -7.25 -17.36 -6.23
CA LEU A 620 -5.96 -17.03 -6.81
C LEU A 620 -5.80 -17.83 -8.10
N SER A 621 -5.44 -17.16 -9.18
CA SER A 621 -4.99 -17.76 -10.43
C SER A 621 -3.70 -17.09 -10.86
N ALA A 622 -2.69 -17.87 -11.19
CA ALA A 622 -1.42 -17.34 -11.66
C ALA A 622 -0.79 -18.23 -12.73
N ALA A 623 -0.07 -17.63 -13.65
CA ALA A 623 0.77 -18.30 -14.63
C ALA A 623 2.11 -17.56 -14.70
N GLY A 624 3.22 -18.29 -14.63
CA GLY A 624 4.55 -17.71 -14.71
C GLY A 624 5.61 -18.77 -15.02
N GLN A 625 6.88 -18.38 -14.94
CA GLN A 625 8.02 -19.22 -15.31
C GLN A 625 9.05 -19.24 -14.18
N VAL A 626 9.52 -20.42 -13.79
CA VAL A 626 10.70 -20.57 -12.95
C VAL A 626 11.92 -20.54 -13.85
N ALA A 627 12.82 -19.57 -13.64
CA ALA A 627 13.96 -19.34 -14.53
C ALA A 627 15.25 -19.04 -13.76
N VAL A 628 16.38 -19.38 -14.37
CA VAL A 628 17.73 -19.10 -13.89
C VAL A 628 18.58 -18.65 -15.07
N GLY A 629 19.08 -17.42 -15.01
CA GLY A 629 19.76 -16.84 -16.15
C GLY A 629 20.43 -15.50 -15.86
N TYR A 630 20.72 -14.76 -16.93
CA TYR A 630 21.24 -13.39 -16.87
C TYR A 630 20.10 -12.41 -17.13
N LEU A 631 20.07 -11.31 -16.38
CA LEU A 631 19.10 -10.25 -16.67
C LEU A 631 19.32 -9.66 -18.08
N PRO A 632 18.27 -9.13 -18.71
CA PRO A 632 18.36 -8.58 -20.05
C PRO A 632 19.48 -7.55 -20.21
N GLY A 633 20.25 -7.67 -21.29
CA GLY A 633 21.39 -6.82 -21.58
C GLY A 633 22.63 -7.06 -20.71
N SER A 634 22.66 -8.00 -19.75
CA SER A 634 23.82 -8.20 -18.88
C SER A 634 25.01 -8.81 -19.62
N GLN A 635 26.24 -8.41 -19.25
CA GLN A 635 27.45 -8.99 -19.83
C GLN A 635 27.73 -10.38 -19.28
N TYR A 636 28.02 -11.35 -20.15
CA TYR A 636 28.38 -12.70 -19.75
C TYR A 636 29.69 -12.75 -18.95
N LYS A 637 29.87 -13.82 -18.16
CA LYS A 637 31.11 -14.04 -17.40
C LYS A 637 32.29 -14.33 -18.34
N THR A 638 32.01 -15.07 -19.41
CA THR A 638 32.96 -15.49 -20.42
C THR A 638 32.99 -14.51 -21.58
N LEU A 639 34.18 -14.20 -22.07
CA LEU A 639 34.37 -13.47 -23.33
C LEU A 639 34.63 -14.49 -24.43
N LEU A 640 34.00 -14.31 -25.60
CA LEU A 640 34.24 -15.15 -26.76
C LEU A 640 35.31 -14.47 -27.62
N ASN A 641 36.46 -15.11 -27.80
CA ASN A 641 37.63 -14.56 -28.52
C ASN A 641 38.07 -13.18 -27.99
N GLY A 642 38.01 -12.97 -26.67
CA GLY A 642 38.35 -11.68 -26.04
C GLY A 642 37.31 -10.58 -26.22
N VAL A 643 36.16 -10.86 -26.85
CA VAL A 643 35.07 -9.89 -27.05
C VAL A 643 33.95 -10.12 -26.04
N ALA A 644 33.49 -9.03 -25.41
CA ALA A 644 32.34 -9.05 -24.52
C ALA A 644 31.08 -9.52 -25.27
N LYS A 645 30.31 -10.41 -24.64
CA LYS A 645 28.99 -10.85 -25.10
C LYS A 645 27.95 -10.46 -24.06
N TYR A 646 26.73 -10.19 -24.53
CA TYR A 646 25.63 -9.73 -23.70
C TYR A 646 24.41 -10.61 -23.87
N ALA A 647 23.65 -10.78 -22.79
CA ALA A 647 22.33 -11.36 -22.84
C ALA A 647 21.41 -10.49 -23.73
N PRO A 648 20.54 -11.08 -24.57
CA PRO A 648 19.58 -10.32 -25.36
C PRO A 648 18.74 -9.37 -24.49
N THR A 649 18.39 -8.20 -25.02
CA THR A 649 17.59 -7.19 -24.28
C THR A 649 16.13 -7.60 -24.10
N ASP A 650 15.70 -8.60 -24.85
CA ASP A 650 14.38 -9.22 -24.85
C ASP A 650 14.43 -10.67 -24.34
N SER A 651 15.49 -11.07 -23.61
CA SER A 651 15.68 -12.45 -23.17
C SER A 651 14.50 -13.02 -22.39
N PHE A 652 13.71 -12.15 -21.74
CA PHE A 652 12.52 -12.58 -21.02
C PHE A 652 11.35 -12.99 -21.92
N LEU A 653 11.41 -12.74 -23.23
CA LEU A 653 10.46 -13.30 -24.21
C LEU A 653 10.87 -14.72 -24.68
N SER A 654 12.13 -15.11 -24.46
CA SER A 654 12.66 -16.43 -24.79
C SER A 654 12.43 -17.42 -23.65
N ASN A 655 12.43 -18.73 -23.95
CA ASN A 655 12.41 -19.81 -22.97
C ASN A 655 13.80 -20.38 -22.64
N SER A 656 14.88 -19.80 -23.18
CA SER A 656 16.25 -20.34 -23.07
C SER A 656 16.81 -20.46 -21.65
N ASP A 657 16.27 -19.72 -20.69
CA ASP A 657 16.66 -19.73 -19.28
C ASP A 657 15.56 -20.27 -18.35
N VAL A 658 14.46 -20.76 -18.92
CA VAL A 658 13.30 -21.27 -18.19
C VAL A 658 13.54 -22.73 -17.83
N LEU A 659 13.40 -23.07 -16.55
CA LEU A 659 13.44 -24.44 -16.08
C LEU A 659 12.09 -25.14 -16.33
N PHE A 660 11.00 -24.46 -15.96
CA PHE A 660 9.63 -24.90 -16.25
C PHE A 660 8.65 -23.74 -16.07
N GLY A 661 7.51 -23.81 -16.75
CA GLY A 661 6.35 -22.95 -16.47
C GLY A 661 5.54 -23.48 -15.30
N LEU A 662 4.93 -22.59 -14.54
CA LEU A 662 4.07 -22.89 -13.40
C LEU A 662 2.73 -22.21 -13.59
N ARG A 663 1.64 -22.98 -13.53
CA ARG A 663 0.27 -22.43 -13.44
C ARG A 663 -0.40 -22.92 -12.17
N LEU A 664 -1.12 -22.01 -11.54
CA LEU A 664 -1.76 -22.21 -10.26
C LEU A 664 -3.20 -21.72 -10.36
N ARG A 665 -4.13 -22.49 -9.79
CA ARG A 665 -5.47 -22.02 -9.43
C ARG A 665 -5.77 -22.51 -8.02
N MET A 666 -6.29 -21.64 -7.18
CA MET A 666 -6.71 -21.96 -5.83
C MET A 666 -7.99 -21.19 -5.54
N ALA A 667 -9.07 -21.88 -5.24
CA ALA A 667 -10.34 -21.27 -4.88
C ALA A 667 -10.91 -21.97 -3.65
N GLY A 668 -11.52 -21.19 -2.75
CA GLY A 668 -11.96 -21.72 -1.48
C GLY A 668 -12.18 -20.64 -0.43
N SER A 669 -11.96 -21.00 0.83
CA SER A 669 -12.00 -20.07 1.96
C SER A 669 -10.70 -20.11 2.76
N VAL A 670 -10.36 -18.98 3.38
CA VAL A 670 -9.21 -18.82 4.27
C VAL A 670 -9.68 -18.30 5.61
N ASP A 671 -9.21 -18.91 6.68
CA ASP A 671 -9.32 -18.41 8.04
C ASP A 671 -7.93 -18.43 8.66
N MET A 672 -7.40 -17.26 8.99
CA MET A 672 -6.01 -17.13 9.40
C MET A 672 -5.80 -15.99 10.38
N THR A 673 -4.65 -16.04 11.05
CA THR A 673 -4.20 -15.01 11.98
C THR A 673 -2.76 -14.67 11.67
N MET A 674 -2.46 -13.38 11.60
CA MET A 674 -1.11 -12.88 11.65
C MET A 674 -0.73 -12.70 13.12
N VAL A 675 0.24 -13.50 13.58
CA VAL A 675 0.72 -13.46 14.95
C VAL A 675 1.82 -12.41 15.02
N PRO A 676 1.67 -11.37 15.87
CA PRO A 676 2.69 -10.35 15.99
C PRO A 676 3.95 -10.89 16.67
N GLY A 677 5.08 -10.24 16.39
CA GLY A 677 6.39 -10.61 16.88
C GLY A 677 6.50 -10.56 18.41
N GLY A 678 7.38 -11.41 18.94
CA GLY A 678 7.70 -11.47 20.37
C GLY A 678 8.53 -10.28 20.87
N ALA A 679 8.86 -10.31 22.17
CA ALA A 679 9.54 -9.20 22.85
C ALA A 679 11.07 -9.16 22.67
N THR A 680 11.64 -10.13 21.94
CA THR A 680 13.09 -10.27 21.76
C THR A 680 13.43 -10.42 20.30
N ALA A 681 14.66 -10.09 19.90
CA ALA A 681 15.09 -10.22 18.50
C ALA A 681 14.99 -11.65 17.95
N ALA A 682 15.06 -12.67 18.82
CA ALA A 682 14.89 -14.06 18.44
C ALA A 682 13.42 -14.43 18.12
N THR A 683 12.47 -13.70 18.70
CA THR A 683 11.02 -13.97 18.63
C THR A 683 10.24 -12.92 17.85
N ASN A 684 10.84 -11.78 17.51
CA ASN A 684 10.25 -10.77 16.65
C ASN A 684 10.39 -11.19 15.19
N PHE A 685 9.40 -11.94 14.71
CA PHE A 685 9.25 -12.35 13.33
C PHE A 685 7.77 -12.36 12.96
N ILE A 686 7.49 -12.33 11.66
CA ILE A 686 6.12 -12.40 11.15
C ILE A 686 5.75 -13.88 11.01
N SER A 687 4.64 -14.28 11.64
CA SER A 687 4.03 -15.60 11.44
C SER A 687 2.62 -15.45 10.87
N PHE A 688 2.32 -16.27 9.88
CA PHE A 688 0.99 -16.44 9.29
C PHE A 688 0.53 -17.86 9.55
N ASP A 689 -0.49 -17.99 10.39
CA ASP A 689 -1.04 -19.27 10.80
C ASP A 689 -2.50 -19.34 10.40
N GLY A 690 -2.92 -20.41 9.73
CA GLY A 690 -4.28 -20.48 9.22
C GLY A 690 -4.67 -21.81 8.62
N ASN A 691 -5.92 -21.85 8.17
CA ASN A 691 -6.48 -22.92 7.36
C ASN A 691 -6.93 -22.37 6.02
N LEU A 692 -6.66 -23.15 4.99
CA LEU A 692 -7.14 -23.00 3.64
C LEU A 692 -8.08 -24.18 3.36
N ASN A 693 -9.33 -23.90 3.03
CA ASN A 693 -10.30 -24.90 2.59
C ASN A 693 -10.50 -24.78 1.08
N LEU A 694 -9.91 -25.68 0.31
CA LEU A 694 -9.97 -25.70 -1.15
C LEU A 694 -11.27 -26.34 -1.63
N THR A 695 -12.05 -25.59 -2.40
CA THR A 695 -13.22 -26.10 -3.13
C THR A 695 -12.89 -26.39 -4.58
N SER A 696 -11.83 -25.78 -5.11
CA SER A 696 -11.26 -26.06 -6.42
C SER A 696 -9.80 -25.61 -6.43
N GLY A 697 -8.92 -26.38 -7.03
CA GLY A 697 -7.52 -26.01 -7.15
C GLY A 697 -6.82 -26.76 -8.26
N ALA A 698 -5.68 -26.24 -8.67
CA ALA A 698 -4.85 -26.77 -9.73
C ALA A 698 -3.41 -26.34 -9.56
N VAL A 699 -2.48 -27.26 -9.80
CA VAL A 699 -1.06 -26.98 -9.96
C VAL A 699 -0.60 -27.66 -11.23
N GLN A 700 -0.08 -26.89 -12.18
CA GLN A 700 0.38 -27.40 -13.46
C GLN A 700 1.82 -27.00 -13.72
N ILE A 701 2.63 -27.99 -14.12
CA ILE A 701 4.02 -27.80 -14.52
C ILE A 701 4.08 -27.91 -16.04
N VAL A 702 4.62 -26.87 -16.68
CA VAL A 702 4.68 -26.73 -18.13
C VAL A 702 6.12 -26.90 -18.60
N GLU A 703 6.34 -27.79 -19.56
CA GLU A 703 7.65 -27.98 -20.18
C GLU A 703 7.93 -26.79 -21.13
N PRO A 704 9.12 -26.16 -21.05
CA PRO A 704 9.41 -24.91 -21.77
C PRO A 704 9.73 -25.04 -23.28
N VAL A 705 10.14 -26.22 -23.75
CA VAL A 705 10.51 -26.53 -25.14
C VAL A 705 9.28 -26.84 -26.01
N ASP A 706 8.41 -27.75 -25.56
CA ASP A 706 7.24 -28.21 -26.33
C ASP A 706 5.88 -27.82 -25.74
N GLY A 707 5.86 -27.29 -24.50
CA GLY A 707 4.64 -26.81 -23.86
C GLY A 707 3.76 -27.89 -23.26
N SER A 708 4.19 -29.16 -23.26
CA SER A 708 3.47 -30.25 -22.59
C SER A 708 3.32 -29.98 -21.09
N ILE A 709 2.26 -30.52 -20.48
CA ILE A 709 1.87 -30.15 -19.11
C ILE A 709 1.60 -31.40 -18.27
N ILE A 710 2.16 -31.44 -17.06
CA ILE A 710 1.68 -32.33 -15.99
C ILE A 710 0.82 -31.51 -15.04
N GLY A 711 -0.45 -31.88 -14.92
CA GLY A 711 -1.45 -31.19 -14.11
C GLY A 711 -1.92 -32.00 -12.91
N PHE A 712 -1.91 -31.37 -11.74
CA PHE A 712 -2.63 -31.80 -10.55
C PHE A 712 -3.91 -30.96 -10.49
N ASP A 713 -4.98 -31.44 -11.10
CA ASP A 713 -6.22 -30.67 -11.27
C ASP A 713 -7.31 -31.13 -10.29
N ASN A 714 -8.32 -30.28 -10.10
CA ASN A 714 -9.45 -30.53 -9.20
C ASN A 714 -9.03 -30.85 -7.76
N ILE A 715 -8.06 -30.09 -7.25
CA ILE A 715 -7.60 -30.16 -5.86
C ILE A 715 -8.70 -29.66 -4.93
N THR A 716 -9.08 -30.47 -3.95
CA THR A 716 -10.09 -30.14 -2.92
C THR A 716 -9.65 -30.64 -1.55
N GLY A 717 -10.14 -30.04 -0.48
CA GLY A 717 -9.85 -30.46 0.91
C GLY A 717 -9.21 -29.35 1.73
N LYS A 718 -8.75 -29.69 2.94
CA LYS A 718 -8.28 -28.71 3.92
C LYS A 718 -6.78 -28.79 4.14
N LEU A 719 -6.14 -27.62 4.12
CA LEU A 719 -4.71 -27.43 4.34
C LEU A 719 -4.53 -26.45 5.48
N GLY A 720 -3.89 -26.86 6.57
CA GLY A 720 -3.36 -25.94 7.57
C GLY A 720 -2.01 -25.40 7.12
N PHE A 721 -1.70 -24.15 7.41
CA PHE A 721 -0.41 -23.57 7.11
C PHE A 721 0.14 -22.77 8.30
N THR A 722 1.47 -22.82 8.44
CA THR A 722 2.26 -21.98 9.35
C THR A 722 3.46 -21.49 8.57
N ASN A 723 3.49 -20.20 8.26
CA ASN A 723 4.57 -19.58 7.49
C ASN A 723 5.24 -18.50 8.33
N GLN A 724 6.56 -18.54 8.42
CA GLN A 724 7.35 -17.56 9.15
C GLN A 724 8.38 -16.93 8.23
N ILE A 725 8.47 -15.60 8.30
CA ILE A 725 9.54 -14.84 7.66
C ILE A 725 10.37 -14.22 8.78
N LYS A 726 11.65 -14.58 8.85
CA LYS A 726 12.54 -14.11 9.91
C LYS A 726 13.81 -13.50 9.32
N ILE A 727 13.87 -12.18 9.38
CA ILE A 727 15.08 -11.40 9.13
C ILE A 727 15.95 -11.44 10.39
N ARG A 728 17.25 -11.72 10.23
CA ARG A 728 18.27 -11.67 11.28
C ARG A 728 19.34 -10.64 10.93
N SER A 729 20.38 -10.55 11.76
CA SER A 729 21.51 -9.65 11.51
C SER A 729 22.31 -9.99 10.25
N ASN A 730 22.26 -11.23 9.76
CA ASN A 730 23.09 -11.69 8.64
C ASN A 730 22.39 -12.63 7.65
N ASN A 731 21.12 -12.97 7.86
CA ASN A 731 20.38 -13.85 6.96
C ASN A 731 18.87 -13.59 7.01
N VAL A 732 18.16 -14.19 6.06
CA VAL A 732 16.70 -14.23 6.02
C VAL A 732 16.26 -15.69 5.97
N ASP A 733 15.47 -16.12 6.95
CA ASP A 733 14.86 -17.45 7.01
C ASP A 733 13.40 -17.38 6.56
N PHE A 734 13.00 -18.29 5.67
CA PHE A 734 11.63 -18.59 5.31
C PHE A 734 11.30 -20.00 5.77
N ASN A 735 10.43 -20.12 6.76
CA ASN A 735 9.99 -21.41 7.28
C ASN A 735 8.52 -21.62 6.91
N THR A 736 8.24 -22.66 6.14
CA THR A 736 6.88 -23.00 5.72
C THR A 736 6.53 -24.39 6.21
N ALA A 737 5.37 -24.52 6.83
CA ALA A 737 4.77 -25.80 7.17
C ALA A 737 3.35 -25.88 6.59
N LEU A 738 3.07 -26.95 5.86
CA LEU A 738 1.75 -27.29 5.33
C LEU A 738 1.28 -28.57 6.03
N THR A 739 0.20 -28.47 6.80
CA THR A 739 -0.46 -29.60 7.45
C THR A 739 -1.61 -30.05 6.56
N ILE A 740 -1.51 -31.25 6.00
CA ILE A 740 -2.56 -31.83 5.17
C ILE A 740 -3.64 -32.41 6.08
N ASN A 741 -4.90 -32.05 5.83
CA ASN A 741 -6.05 -32.41 6.66
C ASN A 741 -5.79 -32.13 8.16
N PRO A 742 -5.73 -30.86 8.59
CA PRO A 742 -5.46 -30.51 9.98
C PRO A 742 -6.53 -31.06 10.95
N ASP A 743 -7.74 -31.38 10.45
CA ASP A 743 -8.80 -31.98 11.26
C ASP A 743 -8.52 -33.45 11.62
N ALA A 744 -7.67 -34.16 10.87
CA ALA A 744 -7.29 -35.55 11.16
C ALA A 744 -6.67 -35.71 12.55
N THR A 745 -5.94 -34.69 13.02
CA THR A 745 -5.26 -34.67 14.31
C THR A 745 -5.83 -33.64 15.29
N ARG A 746 -6.91 -32.94 14.92
CA ARG A 746 -7.51 -31.91 15.80
C ARG A 746 -8.33 -32.56 16.90
N ALA A 747 -8.02 -32.20 18.15
CA ALA A 747 -8.82 -32.62 19.29
C ALA A 747 -10.28 -32.15 19.16
N GLY A 748 -11.22 -33.06 19.34
CA GLY A 748 -12.65 -32.78 19.23
C GLY A 748 -13.20 -32.70 17.79
N ALA A 749 -12.40 -32.99 16.75
CA ALA A 749 -12.92 -33.13 15.40
C ALA A 749 -13.77 -34.40 15.26
N THR A 750 -14.98 -34.24 14.72
CA THR A 750 -15.88 -35.33 14.33
C THR A 750 -15.34 -36.11 13.14
N GLU A 751 -15.77 -37.37 12.98
CA GLU A 751 -15.40 -38.17 11.80
C GLU A 751 -15.84 -37.53 10.48
N ALA A 752 -16.96 -36.79 10.49
CA ALA A 752 -17.42 -36.02 9.33
C ALA A 752 -16.44 -34.89 8.97
N GLU A 753 -15.93 -34.15 9.95
CA GLU A 753 -14.92 -33.11 9.72
C GLU A 753 -13.60 -33.69 9.20
N LYS A 754 -13.14 -34.81 9.78
CA LYS A 754 -11.93 -35.51 9.31
C LYS A 754 -12.07 -35.99 7.87
N ALA A 755 -13.23 -36.55 7.50
CA ALA A 755 -13.51 -37.01 6.15
C ALA A 755 -13.66 -35.86 5.14
N ALA A 756 -14.24 -34.73 5.56
CA ALA A 756 -14.36 -33.52 4.75
C ALA A 756 -13.00 -32.84 4.51
N GLY A 757 -12.08 -32.91 5.48
CA GLY A 757 -10.76 -32.29 5.41
C GLY A 757 -9.74 -33.02 4.52
N VAL A 758 -10.03 -34.25 4.07
CA VAL A 758 -9.15 -35.04 3.20
C VAL A 758 -8.79 -34.28 1.93
N LEU A 759 -7.49 -34.14 1.66
CA LEU A 759 -7.00 -33.51 0.43
C LEU A 759 -7.07 -34.51 -0.72
N ARG A 760 -7.80 -34.17 -1.77
CA ARG A 760 -7.97 -35.00 -2.97
C ARG A 760 -7.51 -34.25 -4.20
N ILE A 761 -6.70 -34.89 -5.03
CA ILE A 761 -6.36 -34.48 -6.39
C ILE A 761 -7.10 -35.44 -7.31
N ARG A 762 -8.28 -35.05 -7.78
CA ARG A 762 -9.15 -35.97 -8.52
C ARG A 762 -8.57 -36.36 -9.87
N ASP A 763 -7.82 -35.45 -10.48
CA ASP A 763 -7.32 -35.63 -11.85
C ASP A 763 -5.84 -35.27 -11.91
N LEU A 764 -4.99 -36.31 -11.82
CA LEU A 764 -3.62 -36.22 -12.30
C LEU A 764 -3.66 -36.37 -13.82
N ASN A 765 -3.29 -35.33 -14.56
CA ASN A 765 -3.42 -35.27 -16.01
C ASN A 765 -2.08 -35.04 -16.70
N LEU A 766 -1.90 -35.65 -17.87
CA LEU A 766 -0.93 -35.24 -18.87
C LEU A 766 -1.64 -34.50 -20.00
N TYR A 767 -1.15 -33.32 -20.34
CA TYR A 767 -1.57 -32.62 -21.54
C TYR A 767 -0.43 -32.69 -22.57
N PRO A 768 -0.56 -33.54 -23.60
CA PRO A 768 0.51 -33.73 -24.57
C PRO A 768 0.67 -32.50 -25.45
N ALA A 769 1.89 -32.20 -25.89
CA ALA A 769 2.11 -31.19 -26.92
C ALA A 769 1.46 -31.64 -28.25
N THR A 770 0.84 -30.71 -28.96
CA THR A 770 0.37 -30.93 -30.33
C THR A 770 1.38 -30.36 -31.31
N TYR A 771 1.55 -31.04 -32.44
CA TYR A 771 2.58 -30.71 -33.42
C TYR A 771 1.98 -30.56 -34.82
N THR A 772 2.51 -29.61 -35.59
CA THR A 772 2.39 -29.59 -37.04
C THR A 772 3.78 -29.80 -37.63
N GLY A 773 4.06 -31.00 -38.12
CA GLY A 773 5.42 -31.43 -38.42
C GLY A 773 6.25 -31.59 -37.15
N SER A 774 7.44 -30.97 -37.09
CA SER A 774 8.32 -30.96 -35.90
C SER A 774 8.14 -29.72 -35.02
N VAL A 775 7.17 -28.85 -35.32
CA VAL A 775 6.95 -27.60 -34.60
C VAL A 775 5.78 -27.78 -33.63
N PRO A 776 5.97 -27.53 -32.32
CA PRO A 776 4.88 -27.48 -31.35
C PRO A 776 3.88 -26.39 -31.74
N THR A 777 2.60 -26.74 -31.84
CA THR A 777 1.49 -25.82 -32.18
C THR A 777 0.55 -25.53 -31.03
N GLY A 778 0.70 -26.25 -29.91
CA GLY A 778 -0.12 -26.04 -28.73
C GLY A 778 -0.13 -27.26 -27.83
N VAL A 779 -1.19 -27.35 -27.04
CA VAL A 779 -1.38 -28.41 -26.04
C VAL A 779 -2.69 -29.13 -26.33
N GLY A 780 -2.64 -30.46 -26.31
CA GLY A 780 -3.78 -31.34 -26.54
C GLY A 780 -4.71 -31.45 -25.34
N ASN A 781 -5.78 -32.21 -25.50
CA ASN A 781 -6.73 -32.46 -24.42
C ASN A 781 -6.08 -33.25 -23.28
N ALA A 782 -6.57 -33.02 -22.05
CA ALA A 782 -6.13 -33.73 -20.86
C ALA A 782 -6.29 -35.24 -21.00
N GLN A 783 -5.23 -35.99 -20.66
CA GLN A 783 -5.23 -37.44 -20.50
C GLN A 783 -5.09 -37.77 -19.01
N ARG A 784 -6.14 -38.32 -18.40
CA ARG A 784 -6.16 -38.67 -16.98
C ARG A 784 -5.27 -39.87 -16.70
N LEU A 785 -4.24 -39.66 -15.88
CA LEU A 785 -3.30 -40.66 -15.41
C LEU A 785 -3.77 -41.31 -14.09
N GLY A 786 -4.52 -40.59 -13.25
CA GLY A 786 -5.01 -41.14 -11.99
C GLY A 786 -5.61 -40.11 -11.02
N GLU A 787 -5.73 -40.52 -9.74
CA GLU A 787 -6.20 -39.73 -8.61
C GLU A 787 -5.26 -39.91 -7.42
N MET A 788 -5.08 -38.86 -6.60
CA MET A 788 -4.28 -38.91 -5.37
C MET A 788 -5.14 -38.47 -4.17
N VAL A 789 -4.99 -39.17 -3.06
CA VAL A 789 -5.72 -38.88 -1.81
C VAL A 789 -4.73 -38.82 -0.66
N PHE A 790 -4.79 -37.75 0.13
CA PHE A 790 -3.99 -37.55 1.33
C PHE A 790 -4.92 -37.37 2.53
N THR A 791 -4.93 -38.36 3.42
CA THR A 791 -5.78 -38.37 4.62
C THR A 791 -5.20 -37.58 5.78
N GLY A 792 -3.90 -37.30 5.76
CA GLY A 792 -3.17 -36.50 6.75
C GLY A 792 -1.69 -36.38 6.40
N GLY A 793 -0.97 -35.51 7.09
CA GLY A 793 0.49 -35.39 6.94
C GLY A 793 0.98 -33.96 7.17
N LYS A 794 2.30 -33.78 7.18
CA LYS A 794 2.92 -32.46 7.30
C LYS A 794 4.11 -32.36 6.34
N ILE A 795 4.12 -31.31 5.53
CA ILE A 795 5.25 -30.93 4.67
C ILE A 795 5.90 -29.71 5.30
N THR A 796 7.21 -29.76 5.52
CA THR A 796 7.99 -28.63 6.07
C THR A 796 9.11 -28.26 5.12
N SER A 797 9.28 -26.96 4.89
CA SER A 797 10.36 -26.40 4.10
C SER A 797 11.05 -25.29 4.89
N GLN A 798 12.38 -25.25 4.79
CA GLN A 798 13.20 -24.16 5.29
C GLN A 798 14.08 -23.67 4.14
N PHE A 799 13.95 -22.40 3.81
CA PHE A 799 14.79 -21.72 2.83
C PHE A 799 15.50 -20.56 3.51
N ASN A 800 16.82 -20.44 3.31
CA ASN A 800 17.64 -19.41 3.92
C ASN A 800 18.42 -18.65 2.84
N ILE A 801 18.43 -17.33 2.95
CA ILE A 801 19.31 -16.45 2.16
C ILE A 801 20.39 -15.92 3.09
N THR A 802 21.64 -16.35 2.88
CA THR A 802 22.83 -15.83 3.56
C THR A 802 23.73 -15.16 2.53
N PRO A 803 23.92 -13.83 2.60
CA PRO A 803 24.88 -13.12 1.76
C PRO A 803 26.32 -13.47 2.15
N HIS A 804 27.19 -13.57 1.14
CA HIS A 804 28.63 -13.84 1.30
C HIS A 804 29.49 -12.65 0.94
#